data_AF-A0A9D7YGP0-F1
#
_entry.id   AF-A0A9D7YGP0-F1
#
_cell.length_a   1.000
_cell.length_b   1.000
_cell.length_c   1.000
_cell.angle_alpha   90.00
_cell.angle_beta   90.00
_cell.angle_gamma   90.00
#
_symmetry.space_group_name_H-M   'P 1'
#
loop_
_entity.id
_entity.type
_entity.pdbx_description
1 polymer ?
#
loop_
_entity_poly.entity_id
_entity_poly.type
_entity_poly.pdbx_seq_one_letter_code
_entity_poly.pdbx_strand_id
1 'polypeptide(L)'
;MPQVPRTTGSERQDDAARGSDLLAGAGQTSSNTEFYSPVPDGYRKGRHRYVAVFGTVMSGLGKGIFASSLAKLMKDKGLVVAPIKMEGYLNIDSGTLNPFRHGEVFVLDDGTECDMDLGTYERMLDQNLSRRNFVTSGRIFSEILERERRGQYLGRDVQMIPHVTGEVKRKLRELAMYGDGKSPADVVFVEVGGTVGDYENGFYIEALRELAFEEGPNSMCMVALTYVIEPPALGEQKSKAAQLGIKRLMEAGVQPHIIACRASNPCTHTVMQKIAMFSNVPLRRVFSMHDRPSIYTIPDAMRRAGLDREVLSILELHDRVDSEAEDRGREEWMSFARGLTAPKSRRVRVGLAGKYAALRDAYASIEKALEHCAAHLSCDVEIAWIESDDLAPANVAERLAGVDAIIVPGGFGSRGVEGKIACVRHCRENAVPYMGICLGFQVAVIEYARHVLGLEDANSTEFNPATANPVISELPEQKKIEMLGGSMRLGGQDVVIRPGSLAAHLYEGKRAIRERFRHRYEVDPGYIERLEAAGLQFSGRHPQHPIMQFLELPAPDQPGGHPFFVGALALLAGWLLLVYIPGLGRTVNGSSRWIHVPVAGSLQPSELAKWGAVVLLALYCAWQGPQRMARFSRLLPALILIGVPAALVTLEDLGTGVLMLAAAAVVLLASGARFLHLAAFVPAAAMGLVVAVITSPYRVLRLTTFLNPYKDPEGAGYHMIQSMVAVANGQVFGRGLGFGLQKFGYLPEDRTDFLFAVICEELGVFGAATIMALYLGILWGGWSIIRRLPESALAPRLLGVGVLATIGLQAVINIGVVTGLGPTKGIALPLLSSGGTGWILTAFSLGLLISLDRDEVHWSGRPSARAERVGPFAAPPIVVAPEAAQQAESREPVTV
;
A
#
# COMPACT_ATOMS: atom_id res chain seq x y z
N MET A 1 -0.59 50.28 -41.56
CA MET A 1 -0.35 49.36 -42.70
C MET A 1 0.73 48.36 -42.29
N PRO A 2 0.77 47.14 -42.85
CA PRO A 2 -0.20 46.52 -43.76
C PRO A 2 -1.31 45.78 -42.98
N GLN A 3 -1.99 44.81 -43.60
CA GLN A 3 -3.14 44.06 -43.07
C GLN A 3 -2.75 42.63 -42.67
N VAL A 4 -3.50 42.04 -41.72
CA VAL A 4 -3.49 40.57 -41.46
C VAL A 4 -4.71 39.96 -42.16
N PRO A 5 -4.57 38.90 -42.98
CA PRO A 5 -5.68 38.29 -43.69
C PRO A 5 -6.59 37.47 -42.76
N ARG A 6 -7.90 37.45 -43.06
CA ARG A 6 -8.85 36.53 -42.43
C ARG A 6 -8.72 35.15 -43.08
N THR A 7 -8.35 34.12 -42.32
CA THR A 7 -8.55 32.72 -42.72
C THR A 7 -10.02 32.31 -42.53
N THR A 8 -10.47 31.37 -43.35
CA THR A 8 -11.89 31.04 -43.55
C THR A 8 -12.35 29.82 -42.73
N GLY A 9 -13.56 29.87 -42.19
CA GLY A 9 -14.10 28.84 -41.31
C GLY A 9 -14.57 27.56 -42.03
N SER A 10 -13.63 26.73 -42.49
CA SER A 10 -13.89 25.36 -42.95
C SER A 10 -13.83 24.33 -41.81
N GLU A 11 -12.83 24.42 -40.93
CA GLU A 11 -12.54 23.42 -39.89
C GLU A 11 -13.70 23.14 -38.92
N ARG A 12 -14.65 24.08 -38.75
CA ARG A 12 -15.84 23.89 -37.91
C ARG A 12 -17.00 23.17 -38.59
N GLN A 13 -16.94 22.91 -39.90
CA GLN A 13 -17.97 22.13 -40.60
C GLN A 13 -17.61 20.64 -40.68
N ASP A 14 -16.32 20.28 -40.79
CA ASP A 14 -15.90 18.87 -40.90
C ASP A 14 -16.14 18.06 -39.61
N ASP A 15 -15.88 18.64 -38.42
CA ASP A 15 -16.21 17.97 -37.15
C ASP A 15 -17.73 17.85 -36.91
N ALA A 16 -18.51 18.83 -37.39
CA ALA A 16 -19.97 18.75 -37.34
C ALA A 16 -20.50 17.65 -38.28
N ALA A 17 -19.92 17.53 -39.49
CA ALA A 17 -20.25 16.48 -40.45
C ALA A 17 -19.95 15.08 -39.89
N ARG A 18 -18.76 14.88 -39.30
CA ARG A 18 -18.38 13.61 -38.65
C ARG A 18 -19.28 13.27 -37.46
N GLY A 19 -19.68 14.26 -36.67
CA GLY A 19 -20.67 14.08 -35.60
C GLY A 19 -22.04 13.67 -36.15
N SER A 20 -22.47 14.26 -37.27
CA SER A 20 -23.74 13.90 -37.91
C SER A 20 -23.72 12.51 -38.58
N ASP A 21 -22.61 12.08 -39.18
CA ASP A 21 -22.49 10.75 -39.77
C ASP A 21 -22.50 9.64 -38.69
N LEU A 22 -21.88 9.88 -37.54
CA LEU A 22 -21.96 8.97 -36.39
C LEU A 22 -23.41 8.80 -35.89
N LEU A 23 -24.17 9.90 -35.80
CA LEU A 23 -25.57 9.86 -35.38
C LEU A 23 -26.50 9.28 -36.47
N ALA A 24 -26.26 9.56 -37.75
CA ALA A 24 -27.01 9.02 -38.88
C ALA A 24 -26.78 7.50 -39.04
N GLY A 25 -25.53 7.04 -38.88
CA GLY A 25 -25.18 5.62 -38.84
C GLY A 25 -25.81 4.90 -37.64
N ALA A 26 -25.74 5.50 -36.44
CA ALA A 26 -26.38 4.95 -35.23
C ALA A 26 -27.90 4.78 -35.38
N GLY A 27 -28.55 5.67 -36.14
CA GLY A 27 -29.98 5.60 -36.49
C GLY A 27 -30.36 4.42 -37.41
N GLN A 28 -29.39 3.73 -38.02
CA GLN A 28 -29.63 2.57 -38.90
C GLN A 28 -29.13 1.22 -38.33
N THR A 29 -28.34 1.21 -37.25
CA THR A 29 -27.67 -0.03 -36.76
C THR A 29 -28.11 -0.54 -35.39
N SER A 30 -29.05 0.11 -34.70
CA SER A 30 -29.22 -0.05 -33.24
C SER A 30 -30.38 -0.92 -32.73
N SER A 31 -31.20 -1.56 -33.59
CA SER A 31 -32.50 -2.15 -33.18
C SER A 31 -32.57 -3.66 -32.87
N ASN A 32 -31.65 -4.50 -33.37
CA ASN A 32 -31.94 -5.95 -33.54
C ASN A 32 -31.20 -6.94 -32.60
N THR A 33 -30.45 -6.48 -31.61
CA THR A 33 -29.70 -7.39 -30.71
C THR A 33 -29.32 -6.74 -29.37
N GLU A 34 -29.48 -7.50 -28.29
CA GLU A 34 -29.00 -7.20 -26.93
C GLU A 34 -27.54 -7.63 -26.69
N PHE A 35 -26.95 -8.46 -27.56
CA PHE A 35 -25.59 -8.96 -27.36
C PHE A 35 -24.55 -7.84 -27.51
N TYR A 36 -23.93 -7.45 -26.40
CA TYR A 36 -22.66 -6.70 -26.40
C TYR A 36 -21.50 -7.68 -26.15
N SER A 37 -20.82 -8.10 -27.22
CA SER A 37 -19.60 -8.90 -27.13
C SER A 37 -18.61 -8.46 -28.21
N PRO A 38 -17.74 -7.49 -27.91
CA PRO A 38 -16.76 -6.99 -28.87
C PRO A 38 -15.81 -8.11 -29.31
N VAL A 39 -15.56 -8.15 -30.62
CA VAL A 39 -14.60 -9.05 -31.26
C VAL A 39 -13.58 -8.16 -31.99
N PRO A 40 -12.28 -8.21 -31.65
CA PRO A 40 -11.25 -7.42 -32.33
C PRO A 40 -11.10 -7.82 -33.80
N ASP A 41 -10.70 -6.87 -34.64
CA ASP A 41 -10.50 -7.13 -36.07
C ASP A 41 -9.50 -8.26 -36.31
N GLY A 42 -9.87 -9.19 -37.20
CA GLY A 42 -9.07 -10.38 -37.51
C GLY A 42 -9.09 -11.50 -36.45
N TYR A 43 -9.73 -11.30 -35.29
CA TYR A 43 -9.89 -12.36 -34.29
C TYR A 43 -10.74 -13.51 -34.84
N ARG A 44 -10.31 -14.75 -34.62
CA ARG A 44 -11.02 -15.95 -35.06
C ARG A 44 -11.46 -16.76 -33.84
N LYS A 45 -12.77 -16.83 -33.62
CA LYS A 45 -13.37 -17.63 -32.56
C LYS A 45 -12.90 -19.09 -32.64
N GLY A 46 -12.51 -19.66 -31.51
CA GLY A 46 -12.00 -21.02 -31.46
C GLY A 46 -10.65 -21.26 -32.18
N ARG A 47 -9.89 -20.21 -32.57
CA ARG A 47 -8.47 -20.36 -32.94
C ARG A 47 -7.58 -20.45 -31.71
N HIS A 48 -7.76 -19.49 -30.81
CA HIS A 48 -7.04 -19.35 -29.56
C HIS A 48 -7.62 -20.32 -28.51
N ARG A 49 -6.91 -20.51 -27.40
CA ARG A 49 -7.36 -21.31 -26.26
C ARG A 49 -7.22 -20.53 -24.97
N TYR A 50 -8.04 -20.88 -23.98
CA TYR A 50 -8.08 -20.20 -22.69
C TYR A 50 -7.93 -21.21 -21.54
N VAL A 51 -7.05 -20.93 -20.58
CA VAL A 51 -6.97 -21.66 -19.30
C VAL A 51 -7.35 -20.71 -18.19
N ALA A 52 -8.51 -20.92 -17.56
CA ALA A 52 -8.99 -20.07 -16.48
C ALA A 52 -8.76 -20.73 -15.12
N VAL A 53 -8.05 -20.04 -14.22
CA VAL A 53 -7.66 -20.53 -12.89
C VAL A 53 -8.42 -19.76 -11.81
N PHE A 54 -9.24 -20.48 -11.05
CA PHE A 54 -10.11 -19.96 -10.00
C PHE A 54 -9.63 -20.42 -8.62
N GLY A 55 -9.49 -19.50 -7.66
CA GLY A 55 -9.20 -19.83 -6.26
C GLY A 55 -10.47 -20.06 -5.46
N THR A 56 -10.56 -21.17 -4.73
CA THR A 56 -11.72 -21.52 -3.89
C THR A 56 -11.30 -21.63 -2.41
N VAL A 57 -12.24 -21.56 -1.47
CA VAL A 57 -12.04 -21.65 -0.01
C VAL A 57 -11.34 -20.44 0.62
N MET A 58 -10.22 -19.96 0.07
CA MET A 58 -9.46 -18.83 0.61
C MET A 58 -8.59 -18.14 -0.46
N SER A 59 -8.17 -16.91 -0.17
CA SER A 59 -7.08 -16.22 -0.87
C SER A 59 -5.72 -16.84 -0.53
N GLY A 60 -4.64 -16.40 -1.21
CA GLY A 60 -3.27 -16.83 -0.89
C GLY A 60 -2.88 -18.25 -1.33
N LEU A 61 -3.75 -19.02 -2.00
CA LEU A 61 -3.48 -20.41 -2.41
C LEU A 61 -2.35 -20.63 -3.44
N GLY A 62 -1.67 -19.57 -3.88
CA GLY A 62 -0.68 -19.64 -4.97
C GLY A 62 -1.31 -19.79 -6.36
N LYS A 63 -2.39 -19.03 -6.64
CA LYS A 63 -3.03 -18.99 -7.97
C LYS A 63 -2.03 -18.65 -9.08
N GLY A 64 -1.32 -17.53 -8.96
CA GLY A 64 -0.29 -17.12 -9.93
C GLY A 64 0.85 -18.11 -10.03
N ILE A 65 1.29 -18.72 -8.92
CA ILE A 65 2.30 -19.79 -8.92
C ILE A 65 1.81 -21.02 -9.72
N PHE A 66 0.55 -21.46 -9.53
CA PHE A 66 -0.03 -22.56 -10.28
C PHE A 66 -0.16 -22.23 -11.78
N ALA A 67 -0.74 -21.08 -12.09
CA ALA A 67 -1.02 -20.65 -13.46
C ALA A 67 0.26 -20.38 -14.26
N SER A 68 1.26 -19.71 -13.67
CA SER A 68 2.57 -19.50 -14.27
C SER A 68 3.36 -20.80 -14.46
N SER A 69 3.28 -21.74 -13.51
CA SER A 69 3.91 -23.07 -13.65
C SER A 69 3.34 -23.85 -14.84
N LEU A 70 2.02 -23.84 -15.00
CA LEU A 70 1.35 -24.48 -16.13
C LEU A 70 1.59 -23.74 -17.46
N ALA A 71 1.66 -22.41 -17.44
CA ALA A 71 2.01 -21.60 -18.61
C ALA A 71 3.45 -21.87 -19.08
N LYS A 72 4.41 -22.05 -18.15
CA LYS A 72 5.78 -22.48 -18.47
C LYS A 72 5.80 -23.86 -19.14
N LEU A 73 5.02 -24.83 -18.65
CA LEU A 73 4.89 -26.13 -19.32
C LEU A 73 4.30 -26.06 -20.73
N MET A 74 3.46 -25.06 -21.04
CA MET A 74 2.98 -24.85 -22.42
C MET A 74 4.02 -24.12 -23.28
N LYS A 75 4.75 -23.15 -22.72
CA LYS A 75 5.85 -22.46 -23.41
C LYS A 75 7.01 -23.40 -23.75
N ASP A 76 7.34 -24.35 -22.86
CA ASP A 76 8.32 -25.42 -23.12
C ASP A 76 7.94 -26.19 -24.39
N LYS A 77 6.64 -26.46 -24.62
CA LYS A 77 6.11 -27.21 -25.77
C LYS A 77 6.02 -26.39 -27.06
N GLY A 78 6.65 -25.23 -27.14
CA GLY A 78 6.65 -24.33 -28.29
C GLY A 78 5.37 -23.49 -28.47
N LEU A 79 4.39 -23.58 -27.57
CA LEU A 79 3.13 -22.83 -27.68
C LEU A 79 3.32 -21.36 -27.27
N VAL A 80 2.73 -20.42 -28.00
CA VAL A 80 2.77 -19.00 -27.62
C VAL A 80 1.79 -18.77 -26.47
N VAL A 81 2.30 -18.33 -25.31
CA VAL A 81 1.49 -18.10 -24.10
C VAL A 81 1.35 -16.62 -23.74
N ALA A 82 0.17 -16.24 -23.29
CA ALA A 82 -0.11 -14.89 -22.79
C ALA A 82 -0.85 -14.94 -21.44
N PRO A 83 -0.18 -14.66 -20.31
CA PRO A 83 -0.84 -14.62 -19.01
C PRO A 83 -1.61 -13.31 -18.82
N ILE A 84 -2.70 -13.37 -18.06
CA ILE A 84 -3.45 -12.21 -17.58
C ILE A 84 -3.96 -12.42 -16.16
N LYS A 85 -3.65 -11.43 -15.31
CA LYS A 85 -4.17 -11.31 -13.95
C LYS A 85 -5.36 -10.35 -13.96
N MET A 86 -6.52 -10.80 -13.48
CA MET A 86 -7.73 -10.00 -13.36
C MET A 86 -8.09 -9.83 -11.88
N GLU A 87 -7.94 -8.62 -11.34
CA GLU A 87 -8.15 -8.33 -9.92
C GLU A 87 -9.50 -7.68 -9.61
N GLY A 88 -10.06 -8.03 -8.45
CA GLY A 88 -11.41 -7.65 -8.01
C GLY A 88 -11.51 -6.20 -7.50
N TYR A 89 -10.40 -5.60 -7.10
CA TYR A 89 -10.39 -4.29 -6.46
C TYR A 89 -10.63 -3.09 -7.40
N LEU A 90 -11.10 -1.99 -6.81
CA LEU A 90 -11.48 -0.75 -7.50
C LEU A 90 -10.32 0.22 -7.78
N ASN A 91 -9.11 -0.09 -7.34
CA ASN A 91 -7.90 0.63 -7.74
C ASN A 91 -7.62 0.39 -9.23
N ILE A 92 -7.24 1.42 -10.00
CA ILE A 92 -6.96 1.30 -11.45
C ILE A 92 -5.66 0.51 -11.70
N ASP A 93 -4.73 0.60 -10.76
CA ASP A 93 -3.39 0.02 -10.74
C ASP A 93 -3.08 -0.50 -9.32
N SER A 94 -1.93 -1.18 -9.15
CA SER A 94 -1.42 -1.58 -7.83
C SER A 94 -0.48 -0.54 -7.21
N GLY A 95 -0.07 0.49 -7.95
CA GLY A 95 0.82 1.56 -7.46
C GLY A 95 0.21 2.44 -6.37
N THR A 96 -1.12 2.42 -6.28
CA THR A 96 -1.92 3.01 -5.21
C THR A 96 -2.04 2.17 -3.93
N LEU A 97 -1.58 0.91 -3.90
CA LEU A 97 -1.75 0.00 -2.76
C LEU A 97 -0.64 0.15 -1.70
N ASN A 98 -0.98 -0.16 -0.45
CA ASN A 98 -0.03 -0.21 0.66
C ASN A 98 0.66 -1.59 0.70
N PRO A 99 2.00 -1.68 0.59
CA PRO A 99 2.71 -2.96 0.58
C PRO A 99 2.48 -3.85 1.82
N PHE A 100 2.11 -3.25 2.97
CA PHE A 100 1.71 -4.01 4.16
C PHE A 100 0.48 -4.91 3.99
N ARG A 101 -0.32 -4.72 2.94
CA ARG A 101 -1.59 -5.43 2.71
C ARG A 101 -1.64 -6.28 1.45
N HIS A 102 -0.82 -5.96 0.45
CA HIS A 102 -0.86 -6.57 -0.89
C HIS A 102 0.52 -7.04 -1.40
N GLY A 103 1.55 -7.04 -0.56
CA GLY A 103 2.91 -7.38 -0.96
C GLY A 103 3.60 -6.26 -1.75
N GLU A 104 4.71 -6.58 -2.42
CA GLU A 104 5.41 -5.65 -3.30
C GLU A 104 4.57 -5.21 -4.51
N VAL A 105 4.77 -3.96 -4.97
CA VAL A 105 4.21 -3.49 -6.25
C VAL A 105 5.21 -3.82 -7.35
N PHE A 106 4.81 -4.67 -8.29
CA PHE A 106 5.63 -5.03 -9.44
C PHE A 106 5.45 -4.00 -10.57
N VAL A 107 6.50 -3.77 -11.37
CA VAL A 107 6.50 -2.76 -12.45
C VAL A 107 6.89 -3.41 -13.76
N LEU A 108 6.04 -3.26 -14.77
CA LEU A 108 6.26 -3.76 -16.13
C LEU A 108 7.10 -2.79 -16.95
N ASP A 109 7.65 -3.25 -18.07
CA ASP A 109 8.54 -2.44 -18.93
C ASP A 109 7.81 -1.21 -19.51
N ASP A 110 6.48 -1.29 -19.71
CA ASP A 110 5.65 -0.16 -20.16
C ASP A 110 5.21 0.81 -19.05
N GLY A 111 5.74 0.65 -17.83
CA GLY A 111 5.46 1.50 -16.68
C GLY A 111 4.22 1.11 -15.88
N THR A 112 3.52 0.05 -16.25
CA THR A 112 2.34 -0.43 -15.49
C THR A 112 2.74 -0.89 -14.08
N GLU A 113 2.06 -0.34 -13.08
CA GLU A 113 2.18 -0.70 -11.67
C GLU A 113 1.14 -1.78 -11.34
N CYS A 114 1.60 -2.98 -10.98
CA CYS A 114 0.77 -4.20 -10.97
C CYS A 114 1.08 -5.12 -9.77
N ASP A 115 0.25 -6.16 -9.64
CA ASP A 115 0.30 -7.14 -8.57
C ASP A 115 1.56 -8.03 -8.64
N MET A 116 2.06 -8.47 -7.49
CA MET A 116 3.26 -9.32 -7.38
C MET A 116 3.18 -10.66 -8.15
N ASP A 117 1.98 -11.18 -8.43
CA ASP A 117 1.82 -12.36 -9.29
C ASP A 117 2.32 -12.12 -10.72
N LEU A 118 2.24 -10.88 -11.26
CA LEU A 118 2.79 -10.55 -12.60
C LEU A 118 4.31 -10.79 -12.66
N GLY A 119 5.03 -10.41 -11.61
CA GLY A 119 6.46 -10.71 -11.49
C GLY A 119 6.74 -12.22 -11.40
N THR A 120 5.79 -13.02 -10.92
CA THR A 120 5.90 -14.48 -10.94
C THR A 120 5.66 -15.08 -12.32
N TYR A 121 4.78 -14.49 -13.14
CA TYR A 121 4.69 -14.86 -14.56
C TYR A 121 5.97 -14.50 -15.32
N GLU A 122 6.52 -13.29 -15.16
CA GLU A 122 7.77 -12.91 -15.83
C GLU A 122 8.93 -13.84 -15.43
N ARG A 123 9.13 -14.08 -14.12
CA ARG A 123 10.17 -14.98 -13.58
C ARG A 123 10.03 -16.45 -14.00
N MET A 124 8.82 -16.92 -14.30
CA MET A 124 8.57 -18.30 -14.73
C MET A 124 8.63 -18.48 -16.25
N LEU A 125 8.25 -17.45 -17.01
CA LEU A 125 8.11 -17.54 -18.46
C LEU A 125 9.34 -17.05 -19.23
N ASP A 126 10.18 -16.19 -18.65
CA ASP A 126 11.16 -15.38 -19.39
C ASP A 126 10.48 -14.60 -20.53
N GLN A 127 9.71 -13.59 -20.12
CA GLN A 127 8.85 -12.80 -21.00
C GLN A 127 8.45 -11.48 -20.32
N ASN A 128 8.79 -10.35 -20.94
CA ASN A 128 8.26 -9.05 -20.52
C ASN A 128 6.74 -8.99 -20.75
N LEU A 129 5.99 -8.54 -19.75
CA LEU A 129 4.55 -8.31 -19.84
C LEU A 129 4.24 -6.81 -19.98
N SER A 130 2.96 -6.50 -20.23
CA SER A 130 2.47 -5.15 -20.50
C SER A 130 1.15 -4.86 -19.78
N ARG A 131 0.66 -3.62 -19.89
CA ARG A 131 -0.68 -3.17 -19.47
C ARG A 131 -1.86 -3.96 -20.04
N ARG A 132 -1.65 -4.92 -20.94
CA ARG A 132 -2.66 -5.87 -21.44
C ARG A 132 -2.79 -7.11 -20.56
N ASN A 133 -1.75 -7.44 -19.81
CA ASN A 133 -1.63 -8.62 -18.97
C ASN A 133 -2.15 -8.40 -17.54
N PHE A 134 -2.56 -7.17 -17.20
CA PHE A 134 -3.10 -6.81 -15.90
C PHE A 134 -4.35 -5.94 -16.04
N VAL A 135 -5.43 -6.36 -15.37
CA VAL A 135 -6.75 -5.73 -15.39
C VAL A 135 -7.32 -5.69 -13.96
N THR A 136 -7.98 -4.59 -13.61
CA THR A 136 -8.68 -4.42 -12.33
C THR A 136 -10.13 -4.02 -12.57
N SER A 137 -11.02 -4.25 -11.59
CA SER A 137 -12.40 -3.77 -11.65
C SER A 137 -12.46 -2.26 -11.80
N GLY A 138 -11.59 -1.53 -11.10
CA GLY A 138 -11.47 -0.07 -11.22
C GLY A 138 -11.20 0.40 -12.65
N ARG A 139 -10.27 -0.27 -13.35
CA ARG A 139 -9.92 0.02 -14.74
C ARG A 139 -11.04 -0.37 -15.71
N ILE A 140 -11.69 -1.52 -15.50
CA ILE A 140 -12.86 -1.95 -16.28
C ILE A 140 -13.98 -0.90 -16.19
N PHE A 141 -14.38 -0.51 -14.98
CA PHE A 141 -15.46 0.46 -14.80
C PHE A 141 -15.09 1.85 -15.31
N SER A 142 -13.83 2.29 -15.15
CA SER A 142 -13.37 3.58 -15.70
C SER A 142 -13.45 3.60 -17.23
N GLU A 143 -12.90 2.59 -17.92
CA GLU A 143 -12.96 2.51 -19.40
C GLU A 143 -14.42 2.47 -19.90
N ILE A 144 -15.33 1.78 -19.20
CA ILE A 144 -16.76 1.72 -19.54
C ILE A 144 -17.45 3.07 -19.34
N LEU A 145 -17.23 3.75 -18.22
CA LEU A 145 -17.84 5.07 -17.95
C LEU A 145 -17.33 6.14 -18.92
N GLU A 146 -16.05 6.12 -19.29
CA GLU A 146 -15.53 7.00 -20.33
C GLU A 146 -16.15 6.72 -21.72
N ARG A 147 -16.56 5.48 -22.00
CA ARG A 147 -17.23 5.12 -23.27
C ARG A 147 -18.69 5.55 -23.29
N GLU A 148 -19.39 5.45 -22.17
CA GLU A 148 -20.72 6.02 -21.96
C GLU A 148 -20.69 7.54 -22.20
N ARG A 149 -19.74 8.26 -21.57
CA ARG A 149 -19.57 9.71 -21.76
C ARG A 149 -19.17 10.12 -23.18
N ARG A 150 -18.66 9.18 -23.99
CA ARG A 150 -18.37 9.36 -25.42
C ARG A 150 -19.50 8.86 -26.34
N GLY A 151 -20.65 8.45 -25.80
CA GLY A 151 -21.80 7.96 -26.57
C GLY A 151 -21.60 6.61 -27.26
N GLN A 152 -20.54 5.86 -26.93
CA GLN A 152 -20.14 4.65 -27.69
C GLN A 152 -21.11 3.47 -27.52
N TYR A 153 -22.00 3.51 -26.53
CA TYR A 153 -23.12 2.57 -26.36
C TYR A 153 -24.40 3.00 -27.11
N LEU A 154 -24.32 4.02 -27.98
CA LEU A 154 -25.40 4.53 -28.84
C LEU A 154 -26.69 4.90 -28.08
N GLY A 155 -26.54 5.41 -26.85
CA GLY A 155 -27.65 5.81 -25.99
C GLY A 155 -28.35 4.67 -25.23
N ARG A 156 -27.86 3.43 -25.34
CA ARG A 156 -28.33 2.29 -24.51
C ARG A 156 -27.87 2.43 -23.07
N ASP A 157 -28.63 1.83 -22.15
CA ASP A 157 -28.28 1.74 -20.74
C ASP A 157 -27.15 0.73 -20.49
N VAL A 158 -26.18 1.13 -19.67
CA VAL A 158 -24.96 0.34 -19.42
C VAL A 158 -25.17 -0.54 -18.18
N GLN A 159 -25.05 -1.85 -18.37
CA GLN A 159 -25.36 -2.88 -17.38
C GLN A 159 -24.20 -3.87 -17.15
N MET A 160 -24.17 -4.54 -16.00
CA MET A 160 -23.15 -5.57 -15.68
C MET A 160 -23.08 -6.66 -16.76
N ILE A 161 -24.23 -7.15 -17.20
CA ILE A 161 -24.38 -8.03 -18.36
C ILE A 161 -25.21 -7.25 -19.40
N PRO A 162 -24.82 -7.19 -20.69
CA PRO A 162 -23.62 -7.74 -21.29
C PRO A 162 -22.45 -6.75 -21.35
N HIS A 163 -22.57 -5.51 -20.84
CA HIS A 163 -21.58 -4.46 -21.12
C HIS A 163 -20.26 -4.64 -20.35
N VAL A 164 -20.30 -4.99 -19.06
CA VAL A 164 -19.09 -5.26 -18.27
C VAL A 164 -18.47 -6.62 -18.65
N THR A 165 -19.28 -7.67 -18.79
CA THR A 165 -18.79 -8.99 -19.24
C THR A 165 -18.22 -8.94 -20.65
N GLY A 166 -18.86 -8.21 -21.58
CA GLY A 166 -18.36 -7.93 -22.92
C GLY A 166 -17.02 -7.19 -22.94
N GLU A 167 -16.82 -6.22 -22.05
CA GLU A 167 -15.53 -5.50 -21.97
C GLU A 167 -14.40 -6.41 -21.42
N VAL A 168 -14.68 -7.29 -20.47
CA VAL A 168 -13.72 -8.33 -20.04
C VAL A 168 -13.38 -9.26 -21.21
N LYS A 169 -14.38 -9.78 -21.93
CA LYS A 169 -14.18 -10.63 -23.12
C LYS A 169 -13.36 -9.93 -24.21
N ARG A 170 -13.58 -8.63 -24.44
CA ARG A 170 -12.79 -7.81 -25.37
C ARG A 170 -11.30 -7.86 -25.02
N LYS A 171 -10.93 -7.56 -23.78
CA LYS A 171 -9.52 -7.56 -23.33
C LYS A 171 -8.87 -8.93 -23.48
N LEU A 172 -9.61 -10.01 -23.19
CA LEU A 172 -9.14 -11.38 -23.34
C LEU A 172 -8.90 -11.79 -24.81
N ARG A 173 -9.68 -11.26 -25.75
CA ARG A 173 -9.47 -11.43 -27.21
C ARG A 173 -8.33 -10.55 -27.73
N GLU A 174 -8.21 -9.32 -27.26
CA GLU A 174 -7.10 -8.41 -27.63
C GLU A 174 -5.75 -8.93 -27.15
N LEU A 175 -5.69 -9.51 -25.95
CA LEU A 175 -4.48 -10.19 -25.48
C LEU A 175 -4.18 -11.45 -26.29
N ALA A 176 -5.20 -12.25 -26.68
CA ALA A 176 -4.99 -13.41 -27.54
C ALA A 176 -4.39 -13.03 -28.91
N MET A 177 -4.79 -11.89 -29.48
CA MET A 177 -4.22 -11.35 -30.72
C MET A 177 -2.80 -10.79 -30.54
N TYR A 178 -2.49 -10.21 -29.37
CA TYR A 178 -1.18 -9.65 -29.06
C TYR A 178 -0.12 -10.71 -28.68
N GLY A 179 -0.55 -11.76 -27.96
CA GLY A 179 0.29 -12.86 -27.49
C GLY A 179 1.51 -12.42 -26.69
N ASP A 180 2.70 -12.80 -27.17
CA ASP A 180 3.99 -12.43 -26.57
C ASP A 180 4.54 -11.07 -27.05
N GLY A 181 3.79 -10.37 -27.90
CA GLY A 181 4.22 -9.13 -28.57
C GLY A 181 4.96 -9.36 -29.90
N LYS A 182 5.24 -10.61 -30.28
CA LYS A 182 5.80 -11.00 -31.59
C LYS A 182 4.80 -11.82 -32.40
N SER A 183 4.09 -12.73 -31.74
CA SER A 183 3.09 -13.64 -32.31
C SER A 183 1.81 -13.67 -31.46
N PRO A 184 0.62 -13.87 -32.07
CA PRO A 184 -0.62 -14.12 -31.32
C PRO A 184 -0.51 -15.40 -30.47
N ALA A 185 -1.19 -15.43 -29.31
CA ALA A 185 -1.13 -16.57 -28.40
C ALA A 185 -1.88 -17.80 -28.94
N ASP A 186 -1.32 -18.99 -28.72
CA ASP A 186 -2.07 -20.24 -28.72
C ASP A 186 -2.93 -20.35 -27.46
N VAL A 187 -2.37 -19.99 -26.30
CA VAL A 187 -3.03 -20.15 -24.99
C VAL A 187 -2.94 -18.87 -24.15
N VAL A 188 -4.11 -18.31 -23.81
CA VAL A 188 -4.24 -17.24 -22.81
C VAL A 188 -4.48 -17.85 -21.43
N PHE A 189 -3.62 -17.51 -20.48
CA PHE A 189 -3.69 -17.99 -19.10
C PHE A 189 -4.37 -16.93 -18.22
N VAL A 190 -5.63 -17.16 -17.87
CA VAL A 190 -6.48 -16.23 -17.14
C VAL A 190 -6.52 -16.59 -15.66
N GLU A 191 -6.00 -15.70 -14.81
CA GLU A 191 -6.10 -15.83 -13.36
C GLU A 191 -7.14 -14.87 -12.80
N VAL A 192 -8.11 -15.42 -12.05
CA VAL A 192 -9.15 -14.63 -11.38
C VAL A 192 -8.75 -14.35 -9.93
N GLY A 193 -8.63 -13.06 -9.61
CA GLY A 193 -8.39 -12.49 -8.27
C GLY A 193 -9.48 -12.82 -7.25
N GLY A 194 -9.24 -12.48 -5.98
CA GLY A 194 -10.15 -12.83 -4.88
C GLY A 194 -10.38 -14.35 -4.70
N THR A 195 -11.55 -14.73 -4.19
CA THR A 195 -12.02 -16.12 -3.99
C THR A 195 -13.36 -16.33 -4.69
N VAL A 196 -13.63 -17.52 -5.22
CA VAL A 196 -14.94 -17.84 -5.83
C VAL A 196 -16.05 -17.75 -4.79
N GLY A 197 -17.00 -16.84 -5.04
CA GLY A 197 -18.10 -16.51 -4.14
C GLY A 197 -18.05 -15.07 -3.62
N ASP A 198 -16.93 -14.36 -3.82
CA ASP A 198 -16.80 -12.94 -3.49
C ASP A 198 -17.48 -12.08 -4.57
N TYR A 199 -18.22 -11.03 -4.17
CA TYR A 199 -18.95 -10.17 -5.12
C TYR A 199 -18.02 -9.44 -6.11
N GLU A 200 -16.77 -9.19 -5.72
CA GLU A 200 -15.78 -8.44 -6.51
C GLU A 200 -15.30 -9.17 -7.78
N ASN A 201 -15.43 -10.50 -7.86
CA ASN A 201 -14.98 -11.28 -9.01
C ASN A 201 -16.11 -12.01 -9.76
N GLY A 202 -17.35 -11.95 -9.27
CA GLY A 202 -18.49 -12.64 -9.90
C GLY A 202 -18.69 -12.28 -11.37
N PHE A 203 -18.47 -11.01 -11.76
CA PHE A 203 -18.59 -10.59 -13.16
C PHE A 203 -17.43 -11.09 -14.05
N TYR A 204 -16.23 -11.35 -13.51
CA TYR A 204 -15.16 -12.03 -14.23
C TYR A 204 -15.50 -13.51 -14.46
N ILE A 205 -16.04 -14.18 -13.44
CA ILE A 205 -16.46 -15.59 -13.54
C ILE A 205 -17.56 -15.72 -14.62
N GLU A 206 -18.54 -14.83 -14.62
CA GLU A 206 -19.59 -14.78 -15.64
C GLU A 206 -19.06 -14.45 -17.04
N ALA A 207 -18.16 -13.47 -17.17
CA ALA A 207 -17.52 -13.16 -18.47
C ALA A 207 -16.75 -14.35 -19.04
N LEU A 208 -16.13 -15.18 -18.19
CA LEU A 208 -15.43 -16.40 -18.59
C LEU A 208 -16.41 -17.54 -18.94
N ARG A 209 -17.55 -17.64 -18.25
CA ARG A 209 -18.65 -18.55 -18.59
C ARG A 209 -19.25 -18.20 -19.97
N GLU A 210 -19.49 -16.92 -20.22
CA GLU A 210 -19.91 -16.41 -21.52
C GLU A 210 -18.85 -16.64 -22.61
N LEU A 211 -17.56 -16.41 -22.32
CA LEU A 211 -16.46 -16.63 -23.27
C LEU A 211 -16.39 -18.11 -23.70
N ALA A 212 -16.47 -19.05 -22.76
CA ALA A 212 -16.46 -20.48 -23.08
C ALA A 212 -17.60 -20.90 -24.02
N PHE A 213 -18.80 -20.34 -23.82
CA PHE A 213 -19.93 -20.55 -24.73
C PHE A 213 -19.70 -19.89 -26.10
N GLU A 214 -19.14 -18.69 -26.11
CA GLU A 214 -18.95 -17.89 -27.32
C GLU A 214 -17.78 -18.33 -28.23
N GLU A 215 -16.75 -18.95 -27.66
CA GLU A 215 -15.56 -19.43 -28.38
C GLU A 215 -15.69 -20.91 -28.83
N GLY A 216 -16.71 -21.62 -28.32
CA GLY A 216 -17.07 -22.98 -28.72
C GLY A 216 -16.52 -24.08 -27.82
N PRO A 217 -16.90 -25.35 -28.05
CA PRO A 217 -16.39 -26.49 -27.30
C PRO A 217 -14.87 -26.62 -27.44
N ASN A 218 -14.20 -27.17 -26.42
CA ASN A 218 -12.76 -27.41 -26.36
C ASN A 218 -11.88 -26.14 -26.54
N SER A 219 -12.48 -24.95 -26.52
CA SER A 219 -11.77 -23.66 -26.54
C SER A 219 -11.17 -23.28 -25.19
N MET A 220 -11.70 -23.82 -24.09
CA MET A 220 -11.45 -23.30 -22.75
C MET A 220 -11.39 -24.40 -21.67
N CYS A 221 -10.36 -24.34 -20.83
CA CYS A 221 -10.13 -25.27 -19.72
C CYS A 221 -10.31 -24.52 -18.38
N MET A 222 -11.36 -24.87 -17.65
CA MET A 222 -11.64 -24.30 -16.32
C MET A 222 -10.91 -25.10 -15.23
N VAL A 223 -10.13 -24.44 -14.38
CA VAL A 223 -9.33 -25.07 -13.32
C VAL A 223 -9.71 -24.51 -11.95
N ALA A 224 -10.16 -25.38 -11.04
CA ALA A 224 -10.42 -25.02 -9.65
C ALA A 224 -9.22 -25.35 -8.76
N LEU A 225 -8.51 -24.32 -8.30
CA LEU A 225 -7.51 -24.43 -7.23
C LEU A 225 -8.23 -24.40 -5.88
N THR A 226 -7.96 -25.39 -5.03
CA THR A 226 -8.74 -25.63 -3.80
C THR A 226 -7.87 -26.14 -2.66
N TYR A 227 -8.28 -25.91 -1.41
CA TYR A 227 -7.50 -26.30 -0.24
C TYR A 227 -8.07 -27.54 0.48
N VAL A 228 -7.21 -28.53 0.71
CA VAL A 228 -7.49 -29.68 1.57
C VAL A 228 -6.87 -29.41 2.93
N ILE A 229 -7.72 -29.35 3.96
CA ILE A 229 -7.30 -29.05 5.33
C ILE A 229 -6.91 -30.37 6.02
N GLU A 230 -5.81 -30.39 6.75
CA GLU A 230 -5.36 -31.53 7.56
C GLU A 230 -5.21 -31.07 9.03
N PRO A 231 -6.30 -31.06 9.83
CA PRO A 231 -6.25 -30.52 11.19
C PRO A 231 -5.37 -31.39 12.10
N PRO A 232 -4.34 -30.84 12.78
CA PRO A 232 -3.41 -31.64 13.58
C PRO A 232 -4.08 -32.47 14.70
N ALA A 233 -5.20 -31.99 15.24
CA ALA A 233 -5.99 -32.69 16.26
C ALA A 233 -6.82 -33.88 15.73
N LEU A 234 -6.92 -34.05 14.40
CA LEU A 234 -7.64 -35.17 13.77
C LEU A 234 -6.71 -36.15 13.05
N GLY A 235 -5.53 -35.71 12.59
CA GLY A 235 -4.58 -36.57 11.87
C GLY A 235 -5.06 -37.09 10.51
N GLU A 236 -6.12 -36.49 9.95
CA GLU A 236 -6.70 -36.89 8.67
C GLU A 236 -7.10 -35.70 7.79
N GLN A 237 -7.04 -35.89 6.47
CA GLN A 237 -7.34 -34.88 5.47
C GLN A 237 -8.86 -34.71 5.26
N LYS A 238 -9.35 -33.48 5.39
CA LYS A 238 -10.76 -33.09 5.26
C LYS A 238 -11.00 -32.31 3.97
N SER A 239 -11.70 -32.95 3.03
CA SER A 239 -12.10 -32.38 1.74
C SER A 239 -13.34 -31.47 1.78
N LYS A 240 -13.98 -31.27 2.94
CA LYS A 240 -15.31 -30.64 2.99
C LYS A 240 -15.30 -29.15 2.63
N ALA A 241 -14.23 -28.43 2.98
CA ALA A 241 -14.04 -27.04 2.54
C ALA A 241 -13.91 -26.97 1.01
N ALA A 242 -13.03 -27.78 0.43
CA ALA A 242 -12.86 -27.89 -1.03
C ALA A 242 -14.17 -28.19 -1.76
N GLN A 243 -14.96 -29.16 -1.28
CA GLN A 243 -16.28 -29.47 -1.84
C GLN A 243 -17.20 -28.25 -1.86
N LEU A 244 -17.29 -27.49 -0.76
CA LEU A 244 -18.13 -26.29 -0.70
C LEU A 244 -17.61 -25.17 -1.62
N GLY A 245 -16.29 -24.97 -1.69
CA GLY A 245 -15.68 -24.01 -2.62
C GLY A 245 -15.92 -24.34 -4.09
N ILE A 246 -15.79 -25.62 -4.47
CA ILE A 246 -16.10 -26.09 -5.83
C ILE A 246 -17.61 -25.98 -6.11
N LYS A 247 -18.49 -26.22 -5.11
CA LYS A 247 -19.93 -26.01 -5.25
C LYS A 247 -20.27 -24.57 -5.65
N ARG A 248 -19.59 -23.56 -5.08
CA ARG A 248 -19.79 -22.15 -5.47
C ARG A 248 -19.41 -21.86 -6.93
N LEU A 249 -18.36 -22.50 -7.46
CA LEU A 249 -17.99 -22.34 -8.86
C LEU A 249 -19.05 -22.94 -9.80
N MET A 250 -19.57 -24.12 -9.46
CA MET A 250 -20.64 -24.77 -10.22
C MET A 250 -22.00 -24.06 -10.08
N GLU A 251 -22.28 -23.43 -8.93
CA GLU A 251 -23.44 -22.55 -8.73
C GLU A 251 -23.38 -21.29 -9.61
N ALA A 252 -22.19 -20.79 -9.93
CA ALA A 252 -21.96 -19.74 -10.92
C ALA A 252 -21.95 -20.26 -12.38
N GLY A 253 -22.44 -21.47 -12.63
CA GLY A 253 -22.53 -22.07 -13.96
C GLY A 253 -21.19 -22.51 -14.58
N VAL A 254 -20.09 -22.52 -13.81
CA VAL A 254 -18.76 -22.91 -14.29
C VAL A 254 -18.43 -24.33 -13.80
N GLN A 255 -18.49 -25.29 -14.72
CA GLN A 255 -18.00 -26.65 -14.47
C GLN A 255 -16.45 -26.68 -14.54
N PRO A 256 -15.74 -26.98 -13.44
CA PRO A 256 -14.30 -27.24 -13.52
C PRO A 256 -14.02 -28.47 -14.37
N HIS A 257 -12.96 -28.39 -15.19
CA HIS A 257 -12.44 -29.50 -15.99
C HIS A 257 -11.30 -30.20 -15.24
N ILE A 258 -10.53 -29.44 -14.46
CA ILE A 258 -9.43 -29.90 -13.62
C ILE A 258 -9.59 -29.33 -12.20
N ILE A 259 -9.19 -30.11 -11.20
CA ILE A 259 -9.10 -29.67 -9.80
C ILE A 259 -7.67 -29.83 -9.30
N ALA A 260 -7.13 -28.75 -8.75
CA ALA A 260 -5.81 -28.71 -8.13
C ALA A 260 -5.97 -28.61 -6.60
N CYS A 261 -5.62 -29.68 -5.89
CA CYS A 261 -5.72 -29.77 -4.44
C CYS A 261 -4.42 -29.29 -3.78
N ARG A 262 -4.41 -28.02 -3.36
CA ARG A 262 -3.38 -27.44 -2.47
C ARG A 262 -3.55 -28.04 -1.07
N ALA A 263 -2.44 -28.41 -0.44
CA ALA A 263 -2.36 -29.01 0.89
C ALA A 263 -0.90 -28.93 1.38
N SER A 264 -0.64 -29.15 2.67
CA SER A 264 0.75 -29.30 3.12
C SER A 264 1.35 -30.67 2.78
N ASN A 265 0.60 -31.74 3.06
CA ASN A 265 1.00 -33.11 2.72
C ASN A 265 0.37 -33.56 1.38
N PRO A 266 0.95 -34.58 0.71
CA PRO A 266 0.34 -35.20 -0.47
C PRO A 266 -1.11 -35.63 -0.22
N CYS A 267 -2.00 -35.32 -1.16
CA CYS A 267 -3.43 -35.58 -1.00
C CYS A 267 -3.71 -37.08 -1.16
N THR A 268 -4.37 -37.67 -0.17
CA THR A 268 -4.73 -39.09 -0.18
C THR A 268 -5.71 -39.41 -1.32
N HIS A 269 -5.57 -40.61 -1.90
CA HIS A 269 -6.44 -41.09 -2.99
C HIS A 269 -7.93 -41.03 -2.61
N THR A 270 -8.26 -41.39 -1.37
CA THR A 270 -9.62 -41.33 -0.80
C THR A 270 -10.19 -39.90 -0.76
N VAL A 271 -9.36 -38.89 -0.53
CA VAL A 271 -9.77 -37.47 -0.60
C VAL A 271 -10.00 -37.07 -2.05
N MET A 272 -9.11 -37.43 -2.97
CA MET A 272 -9.24 -37.09 -4.39
C MET A 272 -10.48 -37.77 -5.01
N GLN A 273 -10.79 -39.01 -4.63
CA GLN A 273 -12.05 -39.70 -4.97
C GLN A 273 -13.29 -38.96 -4.46
N LYS A 274 -13.30 -38.52 -3.19
CA LYS A 274 -14.41 -37.74 -2.61
C LYS A 274 -14.58 -36.36 -3.27
N ILE A 275 -13.52 -35.79 -3.82
CA ILE A 275 -13.56 -34.52 -4.57
C ILE A 275 -14.06 -34.78 -6.00
N ALA A 276 -13.53 -35.79 -6.69
CA ALA A 276 -13.95 -36.21 -8.03
C ALA A 276 -15.47 -36.47 -8.12
N MET A 277 -16.00 -37.34 -7.25
CA MET A 277 -17.44 -37.66 -7.25
C MET A 277 -18.34 -36.45 -6.93
N PHE A 278 -17.89 -35.56 -6.04
CA PHE A 278 -18.68 -34.38 -5.64
C PHE A 278 -18.73 -33.29 -6.71
N SER A 279 -17.70 -33.20 -7.55
CA SER A 279 -17.50 -32.14 -8.55
C SER A 279 -17.83 -32.56 -9.98
N ASN A 280 -18.22 -33.83 -10.19
CA ASN A 280 -18.37 -34.45 -11.51
C ASN A 280 -17.09 -34.39 -12.38
N VAL A 281 -15.91 -34.30 -11.75
CA VAL A 281 -14.60 -34.28 -12.44
C VAL A 281 -13.99 -35.69 -12.42
N PRO A 282 -13.56 -36.25 -13.56
CA PRO A 282 -12.88 -37.55 -13.59
C PRO A 282 -11.64 -37.58 -12.69
N LEU A 283 -11.45 -38.65 -11.92
CA LEU A 283 -10.38 -38.75 -10.91
C LEU A 283 -8.97 -38.43 -11.44
N ARG A 284 -8.68 -38.81 -12.70
CA ARG A 284 -7.40 -38.49 -13.38
C ARG A 284 -7.14 -36.99 -13.64
N ARG A 285 -8.14 -36.13 -13.37
CA ARG A 285 -8.08 -34.67 -13.46
C ARG A 285 -8.14 -33.99 -12.09
N VAL A 286 -7.99 -34.75 -11.00
CA VAL A 286 -7.89 -34.25 -9.62
C VAL A 286 -6.46 -34.49 -9.13
N PHE A 287 -5.67 -33.42 -9.04
CA PHE A 287 -4.22 -33.49 -8.81
C PHE A 287 -3.83 -32.99 -7.41
N SER A 288 -2.89 -33.67 -6.75
CA SER A 288 -2.27 -33.16 -5.51
C SER A 288 -1.19 -32.13 -5.82
N MET A 289 -1.44 -30.89 -5.41
CA MET A 289 -0.53 -29.75 -5.55
C MET A 289 -0.01 -29.32 -4.17
N HIS A 290 0.59 -30.25 -3.44
CA HIS A 290 1.05 -30.05 -2.07
C HIS A 290 2.25 -29.09 -1.94
N ASP A 291 2.60 -28.70 -0.71
CA ASP A 291 3.72 -27.80 -0.43
C ASP A 291 5.06 -28.38 -0.98
N ARG A 292 5.94 -27.47 -1.42
CA ARG A 292 7.23 -27.80 -2.05
C ARG A 292 8.33 -26.86 -1.53
N PRO A 293 9.61 -27.28 -1.49
CA PRO A 293 10.70 -26.44 -0.99
C PRO A 293 10.93 -25.15 -1.79
N SER A 294 10.63 -25.17 -3.09
CA SER A 294 10.74 -24.01 -3.99
C SER A 294 9.64 -24.05 -5.04
N ILE A 295 9.13 -22.87 -5.43
CA ILE A 295 8.15 -22.71 -6.50
C ILE A 295 8.64 -23.26 -7.84
N TYR A 296 9.95 -23.20 -8.11
CA TYR A 296 10.53 -23.66 -9.37
C TYR A 296 10.54 -25.19 -9.53
N THR A 297 10.25 -25.94 -8.47
CA THR A 297 10.03 -27.41 -8.53
C THR A 297 8.61 -27.79 -8.97
N ILE A 298 7.67 -26.84 -9.03
CA ILE A 298 6.25 -27.09 -9.30
C ILE A 298 5.97 -27.49 -10.76
N PRO A 299 6.56 -26.86 -11.81
CA PRO A 299 6.36 -27.30 -13.21
C PRO A 299 6.74 -28.76 -13.43
N ASP A 300 7.89 -29.20 -12.91
CA ASP A 300 8.34 -30.60 -12.99
C ASP A 300 7.43 -31.56 -12.19
N ALA A 301 6.88 -31.13 -11.06
CA ALA A 301 5.85 -31.89 -10.34
C ALA A 301 4.52 -32.00 -11.13
N MET A 302 4.09 -30.94 -11.82
CA MET A 302 2.90 -30.95 -12.68
C MET A 302 3.09 -31.87 -13.90
N ARG A 303 4.24 -31.78 -14.57
CA ARG A 303 4.63 -32.60 -15.73
C ARG A 303 4.66 -34.10 -15.35
N ARG A 304 5.24 -34.46 -14.20
CA ARG A 304 5.18 -35.84 -13.67
C ARG A 304 3.76 -36.31 -13.34
N ALA A 305 2.86 -35.41 -12.95
CA ALA A 305 1.46 -35.74 -12.69
C ALA A 305 0.61 -35.84 -13.98
N GLY A 306 1.12 -35.39 -15.13
CA GLY A 306 0.40 -35.35 -16.41
C GLY A 306 -0.66 -34.25 -16.50
N LEU A 307 -0.58 -33.22 -15.64
CA LEU A 307 -1.59 -32.15 -15.56
C LEU A 307 -1.64 -31.34 -16.85
N ASP A 308 -0.48 -30.97 -17.39
CA ASP A 308 -0.30 -30.34 -18.69
C ASP A 308 -0.88 -31.19 -19.83
N ARG A 309 -0.69 -32.52 -19.79
CA ARG A 309 -1.17 -33.43 -20.82
C ARG A 309 -2.70 -33.55 -20.83
N GLU A 310 -3.36 -33.49 -19.68
CA GLU A 310 -4.82 -33.39 -19.62
C GLU A 310 -5.32 -32.03 -20.12
N VAL A 311 -4.61 -30.91 -19.83
CA VAL A 311 -4.96 -29.58 -20.39
C VAL A 311 -4.87 -29.58 -21.92
N LEU A 312 -3.78 -30.09 -22.51
CA LEU A 312 -3.65 -30.25 -23.97
C LEU A 312 -4.78 -31.10 -24.58
N SER A 313 -5.25 -32.10 -23.83
CA SER A 313 -6.34 -33.01 -24.25
C SER A 313 -7.73 -32.38 -24.12
N ILE A 314 -7.91 -31.42 -23.20
CA ILE A 314 -9.15 -30.62 -23.06
C ILE A 314 -9.21 -29.54 -24.15
N LEU A 315 -8.06 -29.02 -24.56
CA LEU A 315 -7.95 -27.89 -25.49
C LEU A 315 -7.67 -28.31 -26.96
N GLU A 316 -7.53 -29.60 -27.26
CA GLU A 316 -7.17 -30.11 -28.60
C GLU A 316 -5.90 -29.44 -29.15
N LEU A 317 -4.83 -29.40 -28.33
CA LEU A 317 -3.58 -28.69 -28.62
C LEU A 317 -2.39 -29.61 -28.96
N HIS A 318 -2.54 -30.94 -28.90
CA HIS A 318 -1.43 -31.87 -29.16
C HIS A 318 -0.76 -31.65 -30.52
N ASP A 319 -1.55 -31.34 -31.56
CA ASP A 319 -1.06 -31.09 -32.92
C ASP A 319 -0.26 -29.78 -33.08
N ARG A 320 -0.18 -28.95 -32.03
CA ARG A 320 0.63 -27.72 -31.99
C ARG A 320 1.89 -27.84 -31.12
N VAL A 321 2.15 -29.01 -30.52
CA VAL A 321 3.29 -29.21 -29.61
C VAL A 321 4.57 -29.49 -30.41
N ASP A 322 5.59 -28.65 -30.24
CA ASP A 322 6.96 -29.00 -30.60
C ASP A 322 7.56 -29.88 -29.49
N SER A 323 7.80 -31.14 -29.84
CA SER A 323 8.36 -32.14 -28.91
C SER A 323 9.86 -31.94 -28.68
N GLU A 324 10.60 -31.40 -29.65
CA GLU A 324 12.02 -31.06 -29.45
C GLU A 324 12.16 -29.83 -28.54
N ALA A 325 11.26 -28.84 -28.69
CA ALA A 325 11.20 -27.71 -27.75
C ALA A 325 10.91 -28.19 -26.33
N GLU A 326 9.98 -29.14 -26.15
CA GLU A 326 9.69 -29.67 -24.82
C GLU A 326 10.93 -30.33 -24.21
N ASP A 327 11.63 -31.23 -24.91
CA ASP A 327 12.79 -31.90 -24.32
C ASP A 327 13.94 -30.91 -24.01
N ARG A 328 14.15 -29.88 -24.85
CA ARG A 328 15.11 -28.80 -24.57
C ARG A 328 14.73 -28.00 -23.31
N GLY A 329 13.54 -27.39 -23.30
CA GLY A 329 13.08 -26.57 -22.18
C GLY A 329 12.92 -27.35 -20.87
N ARG A 330 12.61 -28.64 -20.97
CA ARG A 330 12.58 -29.57 -19.82
C ARG A 330 13.96 -29.79 -19.23
N GLU A 331 15.00 -30.09 -20.02
CA GLU A 331 16.33 -30.35 -19.47
C GLU A 331 16.96 -29.08 -18.89
N GLU A 332 16.75 -27.92 -19.53
CA GLU A 332 17.10 -26.60 -18.99
C GLU A 332 16.46 -26.37 -17.62
N TRP A 333 15.13 -26.54 -17.51
CA TRP A 333 14.40 -26.32 -16.26
C TRP A 333 14.78 -27.34 -15.18
N MET A 334 14.97 -28.61 -15.54
CA MET A 334 15.47 -29.63 -14.61
C MET A 334 16.92 -29.34 -14.18
N SER A 335 17.76 -28.73 -15.02
CA SER A 335 19.11 -28.30 -14.66
C SER A 335 19.06 -27.21 -13.59
N PHE A 336 18.27 -26.16 -13.81
CA PHE A 336 18.04 -25.09 -12.84
C PHE A 336 17.42 -25.60 -11.53
N ALA A 337 16.40 -26.47 -11.58
CA ALA A 337 15.75 -27.03 -10.40
C ALA A 337 16.66 -27.99 -9.60
N ARG A 338 17.55 -28.75 -10.28
CA ARG A 338 18.66 -29.48 -9.63
C ARG A 338 19.63 -28.52 -8.98
N GLY A 339 20.03 -27.44 -9.66
CA GLY A 339 20.89 -26.39 -9.13
C GLY A 339 20.35 -25.75 -7.85
N LEU A 340 19.03 -25.53 -7.75
CA LEU A 340 18.35 -25.06 -6.54
C LEU A 340 18.39 -26.08 -5.39
N THR A 341 18.07 -27.35 -5.68
CA THR A 341 17.77 -28.36 -4.64
C THR A 341 18.96 -29.25 -4.25
N ALA A 342 20.08 -29.21 -4.97
CA ALA A 342 21.30 -29.93 -4.62
C ALA A 342 21.95 -29.39 -3.33
N PRO A 343 22.56 -30.26 -2.49
CA PRO A 343 23.30 -29.83 -1.31
C PRO A 343 24.41 -28.82 -1.64
N LYS A 344 24.44 -27.71 -0.91
CA LYS A 344 25.35 -26.59 -1.14
C LYS A 344 26.62 -26.75 -0.30
N SER A 345 27.79 -26.53 -0.91
CA SER A 345 29.09 -26.62 -0.22
C SER A 345 29.63 -25.28 0.29
N ARG A 346 28.91 -24.19 0.03
CA ARG A 346 29.22 -22.82 0.47
C ARG A 346 27.94 -22.14 0.95
N ARG A 347 28.07 -21.28 1.95
CA ARG A 347 26.96 -20.54 2.57
C ARG A 347 27.36 -19.06 2.67
N VAL A 348 26.43 -18.17 2.35
CA VAL A 348 26.60 -16.71 2.41
C VAL A 348 25.42 -16.11 3.16
N ARG A 349 25.67 -15.15 4.05
CA ARG A 349 24.67 -14.53 4.92
C ARG A 349 24.47 -13.07 4.53
N VAL A 350 23.36 -12.78 3.84
CA VAL A 350 23.05 -11.46 3.28
C VAL A 350 22.08 -10.72 4.19
N GLY A 351 22.50 -9.58 4.74
CA GLY A 351 21.62 -8.69 5.51
C GLY A 351 20.67 -7.92 4.60
N LEU A 352 19.37 -7.98 4.85
CA LEU A 352 18.37 -7.17 4.15
C LEU A 352 17.80 -6.12 5.12
N ALA A 353 18.29 -4.88 4.97
CA ALA A 353 17.96 -3.74 5.83
C ALA A 353 16.64 -3.07 5.42
N GLY A 354 15.56 -3.84 5.49
CA GLY A 354 14.21 -3.43 5.12
C GLY A 354 13.56 -2.48 6.13
N LYS A 355 12.49 -1.81 5.71
CA LYS A 355 11.57 -1.05 6.59
C LYS A 355 10.43 -1.93 7.14
N TYR A 356 10.30 -3.11 6.54
CA TYR A 356 9.22 -4.07 6.71
C TYR A 356 9.80 -5.49 6.80
N ALA A 357 10.94 -5.68 7.46
CA ALA A 357 11.68 -6.94 7.49
C ALA A 357 10.87 -8.10 8.12
N ALA A 358 9.87 -7.80 8.95
CA ALA A 358 8.87 -8.76 9.43
C ALA A 358 7.87 -9.26 8.36
N LEU A 359 7.73 -8.58 7.22
CA LEU A 359 6.82 -8.93 6.12
C LEU A 359 7.61 -9.23 4.84
N ARG A 360 7.95 -10.51 4.64
CA ARG A 360 8.77 -10.98 3.51
C ARG A 360 8.17 -10.65 2.14
N ASP A 361 6.85 -10.70 2.02
CA ASP A 361 6.10 -10.44 0.78
C ASP A 361 6.31 -9.02 0.23
N ALA A 362 6.76 -8.06 1.06
CA ALA A 362 7.13 -6.72 0.64
C ALA A 362 8.50 -6.64 -0.07
N TYR A 363 9.23 -7.75 -0.14
CA TYR A 363 10.57 -7.90 -0.73
C TYR A 363 10.71 -9.22 -1.53
N ALA A 364 9.59 -9.81 -1.97
CA ALA A 364 9.54 -11.14 -2.58
C ALA A 364 10.44 -11.27 -3.84
N SER A 365 10.50 -10.26 -4.70
CA SER A 365 11.38 -10.30 -5.89
C SER A 365 12.86 -10.24 -5.53
N ILE A 366 13.24 -9.63 -4.40
CA ILE A 366 14.64 -9.68 -3.90
C ILE A 366 14.95 -11.09 -3.37
N GLU A 367 14.03 -11.71 -2.62
CA GLU A 367 14.17 -13.10 -2.20
C GLU A 367 14.34 -14.03 -3.42
N LYS A 368 13.56 -13.81 -4.50
CA LYS A 368 13.63 -14.64 -5.71
C LYS A 368 14.85 -14.36 -6.59
N ALA A 369 15.37 -13.14 -6.63
CA ALA A 369 16.66 -12.86 -7.24
C ALA A 369 17.81 -13.55 -6.48
N LEU A 370 17.79 -13.55 -5.14
CA LEU A 370 18.77 -14.28 -4.34
C LEU A 370 18.64 -15.80 -4.50
N GLU A 371 17.43 -16.34 -4.61
CA GLU A 371 17.18 -17.76 -4.93
C GLU A 371 17.76 -18.15 -6.31
N HIS A 372 17.68 -17.26 -7.31
CA HIS A 372 18.31 -17.46 -8.64
C HIS A 372 19.85 -17.45 -8.55
N CYS A 373 20.43 -16.48 -7.82
CA CYS A 373 21.88 -16.42 -7.59
C CYS A 373 22.38 -17.68 -6.84
N ALA A 374 21.63 -18.15 -5.84
CA ALA A 374 21.94 -19.38 -5.09
C ALA A 374 21.93 -20.63 -5.99
N ALA A 375 21.01 -20.71 -6.96
CA ALA A 375 21.00 -21.75 -7.98
C ALA A 375 22.27 -21.71 -8.86
N HIS A 376 22.54 -20.55 -9.45
CA HIS A 376 23.63 -20.36 -10.42
C HIS A 376 25.02 -20.56 -9.79
N LEU A 377 25.27 -19.94 -8.63
CA LEU A 377 26.56 -19.98 -7.94
C LEU A 377 26.76 -21.25 -7.07
N SER A 378 25.76 -22.13 -7.01
CA SER A 378 25.78 -23.36 -6.18
C SER A 378 26.09 -23.11 -4.69
N CYS A 379 25.63 -21.97 -4.15
CA CYS A 379 25.70 -21.62 -2.74
C CYS A 379 24.33 -21.68 -2.04
N ASP A 380 24.34 -21.73 -0.71
CA ASP A 380 23.21 -21.41 0.17
C ASP A 380 23.24 -19.92 0.54
N VAL A 381 22.09 -19.26 0.61
CA VAL A 381 21.96 -17.83 0.90
C VAL A 381 21.01 -17.63 2.07
N GLU A 382 21.56 -17.35 3.26
CA GLU A 382 20.76 -16.98 4.43
C GLU A 382 20.43 -15.49 4.37
N ILE A 383 19.14 -15.13 4.24
CA ILE A 383 18.69 -13.75 4.37
C ILE A 383 18.53 -13.41 5.86
N ALA A 384 19.41 -12.54 6.36
CA ALA A 384 19.29 -11.94 7.68
C ALA A 384 18.37 -10.70 7.60
N TRP A 385 17.12 -10.86 8.03
CA TRP A 385 16.08 -9.82 8.00
C TRP A 385 16.33 -8.78 9.11
N ILE A 386 16.57 -7.52 8.73
CA ILE A 386 16.97 -6.44 9.63
C ILE A 386 16.02 -5.25 9.46
N GLU A 387 15.32 -4.84 10.53
CA GLU A 387 14.45 -3.66 10.49
C GLU A 387 15.28 -2.36 10.58
N SER A 388 15.09 -1.45 9.62
CA SER A 388 15.86 -0.20 9.53
C SER A 388 15.58 0.80 10.65
N ASP A 389 14.47 0.66 11.36
CA ASP A 389 14.15 1.49 12.54
C ASP A 389 14.90 1.04 13.80
N ASP A 390 15.41 -0.19 13.82
CA ASP A 390 16.21 -0.77 14.90
C ASP A 390 17.71 -0.42 14.77
N LEU A 391 18.11 0.23 13.67
CA LEU A 391 19.48 0.61 13.36
C LEU A 391 19.76 2.07 13.75
N ALA A 392 20.84 2.28 14.49
CA ALA A 392 21.39 3.59 14.83
C ALA A 392 22.93 3.52 14.90
N PRO A 393 23.66 4.64 14.78
CA PRO A 393 25.13 4.64 14.84
C PRO A 393 25.73 3.97 16.09
N ALA A 394 24.98 3.91 17.19
CA ALA A 394 25.41 3.29 18.45
C ALA A 394 25.26 1.75 18.51
N ASN A 395 24.46 1.12 17.63
CA ASN A 395 24.23 -0.34 17.64
C ASN A 395 24.42 -1.02 16.27
N VAL A 396 24.66 -0.26 15.20
CA VAL A 396 24.74 -0.77 13.83
C VAL A 396 25.79 -1.88 13.66
N ALA A 397 26.96 -1.75 14.29
CA ALA A 397 28.01 -2.78 14.25
C ALA A 397 27.64 -4.09 15.00
N GLU A 398 26.79 -4.01 16.03
CA GLU A 398 26.25 -5.19 16.72
C GLU A 398 25.14 -5.85 15.87
N ARG A 399 24.22 -5.05 15.34
CA ARG A 399 23.08 -5.53 14.54
C ARG A 399 23.48 -6.14 13.19
N LEU A 400 24.62 -5.71 12.63
CA LEU A 400 25.17 -6.24 11.38
C LEU A 400 26.26 -7.31 11.60
N ALA A 401 26.50 -7.74 12.84
CA ALA A 401 27.55 -8.72 13.14
C ALA A 401 27.29 -10.07 12.42
N GLY A 402 28.29 -10.52 11.65
CA GLY A 402 28.24 -11.79 10.94
C GLY A 402 27.28 -11.83 9.74
N VAL A 403 27.14 -10.72 9.01
CA VAL A 403 26.64 -10.74 7.62
C VAL A 403 27.81 -10.53 6.67
N ASP A 404 27.82 -11.24 5.54
CA ASP A 404 28.89 -11.18 4.53
C ASP A 404 28.66 -10.07 3.49
N ALA A 405 27.41 -9.64 3.33
CA ALA A 405 26.98 -8.58 2.43
C ALA A 405 25.66 -7.95 2.91
N ILE A 406 25.36 -6.73 2.46
CA ILE A 406 24.14 -5.99 2.85
C ILE A 406 23.42 -5.42 1.63
N ILE A 407 22.12 -5.68 1.56
CA ILE A 407 21.17 -5.04 0.65
C ILE A 407 20.36 -4.01 1.44
N VAL A 408 20.38 -2.74 1.01
CA VAL A 408 19.43 -1.71 1.46
C VAL A 408 18.36 -1.53 0.38
N PRO A 409 17.16 -2.11 0.54
CA PRO A 409 16.09 -2.01 -0.44
C PRO A 409 15.38 -0.64 -0.39
N GLY A 410 14.38 -0.46 -1.26
CA GLY A 410 13.48 0.70 -1.26
C GLY A 410 12.72 0.94 0.05
N GLY A 411 12.05 2.10 0.13
CA GLY A 411 11.20 2.52 1.25
C GLY A 411 10.82 4.00 1.10
N PHE A 412 9.71 4.45 1.71
CA PHE A 412 9.08 5.76 1.41
C PHE A 412 8.80 6.55 2.68
N GLY A 413 8.98 7.87 2.62
CA GLY A 413 8.92 8.76 3.77
C GLY A 413 10.06 8.52 4.78
N SER A 414 10.21 9.46 5.72
CA SER A 414 11.37 9.57 6.60
C SER A 414 11.60 8.41 7.61
N ARG A 415 10.61 7.54 7.85
CA ARG A 415 10.73 6.41 8.79
C ARG A 415 11.77 5.39 8.26
N GLY A 416 12.78 5.09 9.09
CA GLY A 416 13.87 4.16 8.80
C GLY A 416 15.06 4.74 8.02
N VAL A 417 14.98 6.00 7.56
CA VAL A 417 16.00 6.59 6.68
C VAL A 417 17.35 6.78 7.39
N GLU A 418 17.36 7.35 8.59
CA GLU A 418 18.60 7.58 9.35
C GLU A 418 19.29 6.27 9.77
N GLY A 419 18.53 5.20 10.05
CA GLY A 419 19.06 3.87 10.30
C GLY A 419 19.66 3.22 9.04
N LYS A 420 19.07 3.48 7.86
CA LYS A 420 19.67 3.13 6.56
C LYS A 420 20.96 3.92 6.29
N ILE A 421 21.02 5.22 6.59
CA ILE A 421 22.24 6.03 6.46
C ILE A 421 23.35 5.47 7.37
N ALA A 422 23.04 5.16 8.63
CA ALA A 422 23.99 4.51 9.55
C ALA A 422 24.46 3.14 9.03
N CYS A 423 23.58 2.37 8.39
CA CYS A 423 23.90 1.09 7.75
C CYS A 423 24.88 1.27 6.57
N VAL A 424 24.62 2.21 5.65
CA VAL A 424 25.54 2.49 4.52
C VAL A 424 26.91 2.95 5.03
N ARG A 425 26.92 3.84 6.03
CA ARG A 425 28.15 4.31 6.66
C ARG A 425 28.97 3.14 7.21
N HIS A 426 28.33 2.22 7.94
CA HIS A 426 29.00 1.04 8.46
C HIS A 426 29.58 0.18 7.33
N CYS A 427 28.85 -0.01 6.23
CA CYS A 427 29.35 -0.74 5.07
C CYS A 427 30.63 -0.08 4.51
N ARG A 428 30.54 1.21 4.16
CA ARG A 428 31.64 2.02 3.59
C ARG A 428 32.88 2.03 4.49
N GLU A 429 32.71 2.20 5.80
CA GLU A 429 33.82 2.34 6.76
C GLU A 429 34.45 1.00 7.17
N ASN A 430 33.77 -0.14 6.96
CA ASN A 430 34.23 -1.47 7.36
C ASN A 430 34.41 -2.43 6.17
N ALA A 431 34.38 -1.91 4.94
CA ALA A 431 34.52 -2.65 3.69
C ALA A 431 33.49 -3.79 3.46
N VAL A 432 32.30 -3.70 4.06
CA VAL A 432 31.26 -4.74 3.94
C VAL A 432 30.52 -4.58 2.60
N PRO A 433 30.49 -5.62 1.73
CA PRO A 433 29.82 -5.59 0.43
C PRO A 433 28.41 -4.99 0.47
N TYR A 434 28.17 -3.96 -0.35
CA TYR A 434 26.96 -3.14 -0.31
C TYR A 434 26.20 -3.12 -1.64
N MET A 435 24.88 -3.31 -1.58
CA MET A 435 23.94 -3.10 -2.68
C MET A 435 22.77 -2.19 -2.26
N GLY A 436 22.72 -0.97 -2.77
CA GLY A 436 21.63 -0.02 -2.54
C GLY A 436 20.60 -0.02 -3.66
N ILE A 437 19.32 -0.19 -3.34
CA ILE A 437 18.21 -0.20 -4.33
C ILE A 437 17.28 1.00 -4.05
N CYS A 438 17.22 1.94 -5.00
CA CYS A 438 16.58 3.27 -4.95
C CYS A 438 16.80 4.06 -3.66
N LEU A 439 16.02 3.81 -2.61
CA LEU A 439 16.29 4.45 -1.32
C LEU A 439 17.68 4.07 -0.83
N GLY A 440 18.18 2.86 -1.12
CA GLY A 440 19.58 2.50 -0.89
C GLY A 440 20.57 3.41 -1.63
N PHE A 441 20.39 3.62 -2.94
CA PHE A 441 21.18 4.60 -3.71
C PHE A 441 21.08 6.00 -3.08
N GLN A 442 19.88 6.48 -2.77
CA GLN A 442 19.66 7.83 -2.23
C GLN A 442 20.31 8.01 -0.86
N VAL A 443 20.17 7.05 0.06
CA VAL A 443 20.85 7.12 1.36
C VAL A 443 22.36 6.98 1.23
N ALA A 444 22.89 6.33 0.19
CA ALA A 444 24.33 6.31 -0.07
C ALA A 444 24.85 7.67 -0.56
N VAL A 445 24.13 8.36 -1.45
CA VAL A 445 24.46 9.75 -1.82
C VAL A 445 24.40 10.69 -0.60
N ILE A 446 23.37 10.53 0.25
CA ILE A 446 23.22 11.33 1.48
C ILE A 446 24.33 11.03 2.49
N GLU A 447 24.66 9.77 2.74
CA GLU A 447 25.73 9.34 3.63
C GLU A 447 27.08 9.92 3.20
N TYR A 448 27.40 9.77 1.91
CA TYR A 448 28.64 10.29 1.33
C TYR A 448 28.71 11.83 1.39
N ALA A 449 27.60 12.51 1.13
CA ALA A 449 27.52 13.97 1.26
C ALA A 449 27.72 14.44 2.70
N ARG A 450 27.13 13.77 3.69
CA ARG A 450 27.28 14.13 5.11
C ARG A 450 28.69 13.83 5.63
N HIS A 451 29.25 12.67 5.30
CA HIS A 451 30.44 12.14 5.99
C HIS A 451 31.75 12.22 5.19
N VAL A 452 31.69 12.39 3.86
CA VAL A 452 32.90 12.61 3.02
C VAL A 452 32.99 14.06 2.53
N LEU A 453 31.87 14.68 2.11
CA LEU A 453 31.84 16.11 1.75
C LEU A 453 31.63 17.06 2.95
N GLY A 454 31.37 16.54 4.15
CA GLY A 454 31.15 17.34 5.38
C GLY A 454 29.85 18.16 5.39
N LEU A 455 28.88 17.82 4.54
CA LEU A 455 27.60 18.53 4.44
C LEU A 455 26.60 17.95 5.44
N GLU A 456 26.75 18.26 6.73
CA GLU A 456 26.02 17.57 7.82
C GLU A 456 24.49 17.51 7.67
N ASP A 457 23.88 18.57 7.10
CA ASP A 457 22.43 18.67 6.83
C ASP A 457 22.00 18.06 5.47
N ALA A 458 22.93 17.46 4.70
CA ALA A 458 22.60 16.89 3.40
C ALA A 458 21.49 15.84 3.49
N ASN A 459 20.50 15.94 2.61
CA ASN A 459 19.31 15.10 2.64
C ASN A 459 18.59 15.02 1.29
N SER A 460 17.56 14.18 1.24
CA SER A 460 16.53 14.24 0.19
C SER A 460 15.45 15.24 0.57
N THR A 461 14.95 15.99 -0.41
CA THR A 461 13.74 16.81 -0.25
C THR A 461 12.48 16.00 0.08
N GLU A 462 12.49 14.67 -0.09
CA GLU A 462 11.42 13.78 0.40
C GLU A 462 11.36 13.73 1.93
N PHE A 463 12.53 13.78 2.61
CA PHE A 463 12.65 13.51 4.04
C PHE A 463 12.86 14.78 4.86
N ASN A 464 13.62 15.74 4.30
CA ASN A 464 13.78 17.09 4.85
C ASN A 464 13.61 18.13 3.72
N PRO A 465 12.38 18.63 3.46
CA PRO A 465 12.14 19.70 2.49
C PRO A 465 12.84 21.03 2.82
N ALA A 466 13.36 21.19 4.04
CA ALA A 466 14.03 22.40 4.53
C ALA A 466 15.57 22.26 4.58
N THR A 467 16.15 21.20 4.02
CA THR A 467 17.61 21.04 3.94
C THR A 467 18.24 22.18 3.12
N ALA A 468 19.35 22.72 3.62
CA ALA A 468 20.21 23.63 2.88
C ALA A 468 21.06 22.90 1.82
N ASN A 469 21.16 21.57 1.89
CA ASN A 469 21.94 20.72 0.99
C ASN A 469 21.07 19.59 0.38
N PRO A 470 20.13 19.92 -0.54
CA PRO A 470 19.24 18.95 -1.17
C PRO A 470 19.98 18.12 -2.23
N VAL A 471 20.85 17.21 -1.79
CA VAL A 471 21.67 16.34 -2.68
C VAL A 471 20.83 15.33 -3.47
N ILE A 472 19.63 15.03 -2.98
CA ILE A 472 18.58 14.28 -3.68
C ILE A 472 17.36 15.20 -3.81
N SER A 473 16.91 15.47 -5.04
CA SER A 473 15.82 16.43 -5.31
C SER A 473 14.98 16.01 -6.53
N GLU A 474 13.79 16.60 -6.71
CA GLU A 474 13.04 16.45 -7.98
C GLU A 474 13.61 17.41 -9.04
N LEU A 475 13.77 16.95 -10.28
CA LEU A 475 14.40 17.78 -11.31
C LEU A 475 13.56 19.03 -11.68
N PRO A 476 14.20 20.13 -12.10
CA PRO A 476 13.50 21.35 -12.55
C PRO A 476 12.51 21.13 -13.72
N GLU A 477 12.66 20.05 -14.47
CA GLU A 477 11.77 19.67 -15.56
C GLU A 477 10.54 18.91 -15.03
N GLN A 478 10.72 17.93 -14.12
CA GLN A 478 9.62 17.25 -13.43
C GLN A 478 8.73 18.24 -12.67
N LYS A 479 9.33 19.21 -11.97
CA LYS A 479 8.63 20.31 -11.26
C LYS A 479 7.74 21.17 -12.17
N LYS A 480 7.98 21.21 -13.49
CA LYS A 480 7.09 21.86 -14.46
C LYS A 480 5.93 20.96 -14.89
N ILE A 481 6.20 19.66 -15.08
CA ILE A 481 5.19 18.66 -15.46
C ILE A 481 4.26 18.33 -14.27
N GLU A 482 4.67 18.61 -13.04
CA GLU A 482 3.82 18.44 -11.86
C GLU A 482 2.60 19.38 -11.86
N MET A 483 2.66 20.54 -12.53
CA MET A 483 1.47 21.38 -12.81
C MET A 483 0.46 20.71 -13.77
N LEU A 484 0.83 19.59 -14.39
CA LEU A 484 -0.01 18.72 -15.22
C LEU A 484 -0.20 17.32 -14.59
N GLY A 485 0.25 17.12 -13.35
CA GLY A 485 0.02 15.90 -12.56
C GLY A 485 0.98 14.72 -12.78
N GLY A 486 2.07 14.89 -13.56
CA GLY A 486 2.92 13.77 -13.99
C GLY A 486 4.42 13.90 -13.65
N SER A 487 4.81 13.73 -12.39
CA SER A 487 6.22 13.82 -11.94
C SER A 487 6.94 12.48 -11.71
N MET A 488 6.23 11.34 -11.66
CA MET A 488 6.83 10.03 -11.36
C MET A 488 7.48 9.38 -12.59
N ARG A 489 8.72 8.91 -12.44
CA ARG A 489 9.52 8.24 -13.45
C ARG A 489 9.29 6.72 -13.36
N LEU A 490 8.56 6.18 -14.34
CA LEU A 490 8.10 4.79 -14.38
C LEU A 490 8.65 4.01 -15.59
N GLY A 491 8.65 2.67 -15.45
CA GLY A 491 8.87 1.71 -16.53
C GLY A 491 10.33 1.47 -16.91
N GLY A 492 10.51 0.69 -17.97
CA GLY A 492 11.81 0.40 -18.56
C GLY A 492 12.40 1.65 -19.21
N GLN A 493 13.63 1.99 -18.85
CA GLN A 493 14.36 3.13 -19.41
C GLN A 493 15.82 2.77 -19.63
N ASP A 494 16.43 3.46 -20.58
CA ASP A 494 17.78 3.12 -21.03
C ASP A 494 18.83 3.80 -20.13
N VAL A 495 19.94 3.10 -19.94
CA VAL A 495 21.04 3.46 -19.04
C VAL A 495 22.34 3.36 -19.81
N VAL A 496 23.10 4.44 -19.91
CA VAL A 496 24.46 4.45 -20.47
C VAL A 496 25.44 4.11 -19.37
N ILE A 497 26.23 3.06 -19.56
CA ILE A 497 27.18 2.52 -18.58
C ILE A 497 28.60 3.01 -18.90
N ARG A 498 29.30 3.53 -17.89
CA ARG A 498 30.68 4.02 -17.94
C ARG A 498 31.64 2.84 -18.19
N PRO A 499 32.45 2.83 -19.26
CA PRO A 499 33.44 1.77 -19.48
C PRO A 499 34.42 1.65 -18.31
N GLY A 500 34.77 0.41 -17.94
CA GLY A 500 35.72 0.13 -16.84
C GLY A 500 35.14 0.23 -15.42
N SER A 501 33.83 0.47 -15.27
CA SER A 501 33.12 0.47 -13.99
C SER A 501 32.80 -0.96 -13.49
N LEU A 502 32.48 -1.08 -12.20
CA LEU A 502 31.87 -2.28 -11.62
C LEU A 502 30.52 -2.58 -12.30
N ALA A 503 29.71 -1.56 -12.58
CA ALA A 503 28.50 -1.72 -13.39
C ALA A 503 28.81 -2.31 -14.78
N ALA A 504 29.85 -1.85 -15.49
CA ALA A 504 30.24 -2.41 -16.76
C ALA A 504 30.70 -3.89 -16.65
N HIS A 505 31.33 -4.28 -15.55
CA HIS A 505 31.69 -5.67 -15.30
C HIS A 505 30.44 -6.55 -15.08
N LEU A 506 29.50 -6.11 -14.23
CA LEU A 506 28.26 -6.83 -13.92
C LEU A 506 27.35 -7.03 -15.15
N TYR A 507 27.33 -6.06 -16.07
CA TYR A 507 26.58 -6.16 -17.34
C TYR A 507 27.44 -6.62 -18.53
N GLU A 508 28.49 -7.42 -18.30
CA GLU A 508 29.27 -8.11 -19.35
C GLU A 508 29.89 -7.16 -20.42
N GLY A 509 30.23 -5.94 -20.03
CA GLY A 509 30.79 -4.91 -20.92
C GLY A 509 29.76 -4.14 -21.77
N LYS A 510 28.46 -4.36 -21.56
CA LYS A 510 27.39 -3.64 -22.27
C LYS A 510 27.45 -2.13 -21.95
N ARG A 511 27.52 -1.30 -23.00
CA ARG A 511 27.59 0.17 -22.88
C ARG A 511 26.22 0.84 -22.69
N ALA A 512 25.16 0.14 -23.07
CA ALA A 512 23.79 0.53 -22.85
C ALA A 512 23.00 -0.69 -22.35
N ILE A 513 22.18 -0.49 -21.34
CA ILE A 513 21.26 -1.48 -20.78
C ILE A 513 19.88 -0.83 -20.61
N ARG A 514 18.87 -1.63 -20.28
CA ARG A 514 17.50 -1.18 -20.02
C ARG A 514 17.04 -1.72 -18.67
N GLU A 515 16.67 -0.82 -17.76
CA GLU A 515 16.30 -1.15 -16.39
C GLU A 515 14.95 -0.52 -16.02
N ARG A 516 14.25 -1.08 -15.03
CA ARG A 516 12.90 -0.63 -14.67
C ARG A 516 12.91 0.30 -13.45
N PHE A 517 12.37 1.51 -13.66
CA PHE A 517 12.35 2.59 -12.68
C PHE A 517 10.91 2.79 -12.13
N ARG A 518 10.84 3.24 -10.86
CA ARG A 518 9.62 3.74 -10.19
C ARG A 518 10.05 4.63 -9.03
N HIS A 519 10.39 5.87 -9.32
CA HIS A 519 10.72 6.88 -8.30
C HIS A 519 10.43 8.28 -8.83
N ARG A 520 10.76 9.29 -8.03
CA ARG A 520 10.51 10.69 -8.38
C ARG A 520 11.75 11.55 -8.15
N TYR A 521 12.39 11.38 -7.00
CA TYR A 521 13.63 12.06 -6.65
C TYR A 521 14.83 11.44 -7.34
N GLU A 522 15.76 12.30 -7.74
CA GLU A 522 17.00 12.02 -8.48
C GLU A 522 18.19 12.67 -7.74
N VAL A 523 19.42 12.44 -8.20
CA VAL A 523 20.57 13.24 -7.74
C VAL A 523 20.42 14.67 -8.24
N ASP A 524 20.56 15.66 -7.35
CA ASP A 524 20.49 17.05 -7.76
C ASP A 524 21.72 17.42 -8.62
N PRO A 525 21.52 17.94 -9.86
CA PRO A 525 22.63 18.21 -10.77
C PRO A 525 23.71 19.16 -10.22
N GLY A 526 23.37 20.05 -9.28
CA GLY A 526 24.33 20.96 -8.65
C GLY A 526 25.33 20.28 -7.69
N TYR A 527 25.15 18.99 -7.40
CA TYR A 527 26.01 18.22 -6.51
C TYR A 527 26.81 17.11 -7.22
N ILE A 528 26.49 16.77 -8.47
CA ILE A 528 27.13 15.66 -9.20
C ILE A 528 28.64 15.84 -9.28
N GLU A 529 29.12 16.97 -9.80
CA GLU A 529 30.57 17.23 -9.94
C GLU A 529 31.29 17.24 -8.59
N ARG A 530 30.63 17.69 -7.52
CA ARG A 530 31.18 17.73 -6.15
C ARG A 530 31.34 16.33 -5.56
N LEU A 531 30.36 15.45 -5.81
CA LEU A 531 30.39 14.05 -5.39
C LEU A 531 31.47 13.26 -6.16
N GLU A 532 31.57 13.47 -7.48
CA GLU A 532 32.60 12.81 -8.29
C GLU A 532 34.02 13.31 -7.97
N ALA A 533 34.20 14.62 -7.70
CA ALA A 533 35.48 15.16 -7.25
C ALA A 533 35.94 14.65 -5.86
N ALA A 534 35.01 14.18 -5.02
CA ALA A 534 35.32 13.55 -3.74
C ALA A 534 35.59 12.03 -3.85
N GLY A 535 35.21 11.39 -4.97
CA GLY A 535 35.53 9.99 -5.28
C GLY A 535 34.34 9.06 -5.51
N LEU A 536 33.09 9.51 -5.33
CA LEU A 536 31.89 8.73 -5.65
C LEU A 536 31.70 8.68 -7.17
N GLN A 537 31.65 7.50 -7.79
CA GLN A 537 31.56 7.39 -9.25
C GLN A 537 30.13 7.14 -9.70
N PHE A 538 29.58 7.99 -10.57
CA PHE A 538 28.29 7.71 -11.21
C PHE A 538 28.49 6.90 -12.50
N SER A 539 28.51 5.57 -12.35
CA SER A 539 28.84 4.59 -13.38
C SER A 539 27.71 4.28 -14.38
N GLY A 540 26.48 4.70 -14.11
CA GLY A 540 25.34 4.55 -15.03
C GLY A 540 24.49 5.81 -15.05
N ARG A 541 24.13 6.30 -16.24
CA ARG A 541 23.46 7.61 -16.44
C ARG A 541 22.42 7.57 -17.57
N HIS A 542 21.37 8.38 -17.47
CA HIS A 542 20.35 8.46 -18.50
C HIS A 542 20.91 9.09 -19.80
N PRO A 543 20.61 8.57 -21.00
CA PRO A 543 21.28 8.99 -22.24
C PRO A 543 21.09 10.46 -22.64
N GLN A 544 19.97 11.11 -22.30
CA GLN A 544 19.69 12.52 -22.68
C GLN A 544 19.50 13.51 -21.52
N HIS A 545 19.49 13.07 -20.26
CA HIS A 545 19.17 13.91 -19.09
C HIS A 545 20.23 13.73 -18.00
N PRO A 546 20.46 14.72 -17.11
CA PRO A 546 21.47 14.65 -16.04
C PRO A 546 21.05 13.76 -14.86
N ILE A 547 20.43 12.62 -15.16
CA ILE A 547 19.96 11.62 -14.19
C ILE A 547 21.06 10.57 -14.00
N MET A 548 21.56 10.45 -12.77
CA MET A 548 22.46 9.36 -12.38
C MET A 548 21.61 8.16 -11.97
N GLN A 549 21.93 6.96 -12.47
CA GLN A 549 21.12 5.74 -12.28
C GLN A 549 21.89 4.65 -11.52
N PHE A 550 23.22 4.59 -11.68
CA PHE A 550 24.12 3.75 -10.89
C PHE A 550 25.22 4.60 -10.24
N LEU A 551 25.54 4.28 -8.99
CA LEU A 551 26.70 4.78 -8.25
C LEU A 551 27.57 3.62 -7.80
N GLU A 552 28.86 3.87 -7.65
CA GLU A 552 29.83 2.94 -7.08
C GLU A 552 30.99 3.69 -6.41
N LEU A 553 31.73 3.00 -5.54
CA LEU A 553 33.02 3.47 -5.04
C LEU A 553 34.16 2.92 -5.93
N PRO A 554 35.38 3.52 -5.88
CA PRO A 554 36.53 3.00 -6.61
C PRO A 554 36.85 1.53 -6.28
N ALA A 555 37.56 0.85 -7.18
CA ALA A 555 38.04 -0.51 -6.92
C ALA A 555 39.11 -0.52 -5.80
N PRO A 556 39.32 -1.65 -5.07
CA PRO A 556 40.20 -1.69 -3.88
C PRO A 556 41.66 -1.30 -4.08
N ASP A 557 42.15 -1.33 -5.32
CA ASP A 557 43.48 -0.88 -5.74
C ASP A 557 43.60 0.65 -5.87
N GLN A 558 42.49 1.38 -5.78
CA GLN A 558 42.39 2.83 -5.96
C GLN A 558 42.16 3.55 -4.62
N PRO A 559 42.61 4.81 -4.48
CA PRO A 559 42.37 5.60 -3.26
C PRO A 559 40.87 5.74 -2.95
N GLY A 560 40.47 5.41 -1.71
CA GLY A 560 39.07 5.39 -1.29
C GLY A 560 38.27 4.17 -1.79
N GLY A 561 38.95 3.14 -2.30
CA GLY A 561 38.33 1.96 -2.89
C GLY A 561 37.64 1.01 -1.91
N HIS A 562 36.71 0.20 -2.43
CA HIS A 562 35.86 -0.72 -1.67
C HIS A 562 35.64 -2.04 -2.43
N PRO A 563 35.61 -3.22 -1.76
CA PRO A 563 35.55 -4.52 -2.44
C PRO A 563 34.31 -4.72 -3.31
N PHE A 564 33.14 -4.28 -2.83
CA PHE A 564 31.91 -4.21 -3.62
C PHE A 564 31.00 -3.14 -3.03
N PHE A 565 30.78 -2.03 -3.72
CA PHE A 565 29.82 -0.99 -3.31
C PHE A 565 29.11 -0.49 -4.55
N VAL A 566 27.82 -0.83 -4.68
CA VAL A 566 26.99 -0.36 -5.79
C VAL A 566 25.65 0.14 -5.26
N GLY A 567 25.16 1.23 -5.83
CA GLY A 567 23.78 1.66 -5.71
C GLY A 567 23.15 1.73 -7.09
N ALA A 568 21.91 1.30 -7.22
CA ALA A 568 21.08 1.46 -8.42
C ALA A 568 19.75 2.12 -8.04
N LEU A 569 19.29 3.11 -8.83
CA LEU A 569 17.99 3.74 -8.64
C LEU A 569 16.87 2.89 -9.27
N ALA A 570 16.11 2.13 -8.46
CA ALA A 570 14.90 1.44 -8.90
C ALA A 570 13.92 1.18 -7.71
N LEU A 571 12.65 1.63 -7.82
CA LEU A 571 11.52 1.40 -6.88
C LEU A 571 11.65 2.01 -5.46
N LEU A 572 10.76 2.84 -4.92
CA LEU A 572 9.33 3.18 -5.08
C LEU A 572 9.19 4.61 -4.43
N ALA A 573 8.10 5.38 -4.28
CA ALA A 573 6.65 5.32 -4.53
C ALA A 573 6.14 6.79 -4.78
N GLY A 574 4.93 7.16 -4.30
CA GLY A 574 4.43 8.56 -4.36
C GLY A 574 3.15 8.90 -3.57
N TRP A 575 3.13 8.65 -2.25
CA TRP A 575 1.88 8.73 -1.43
C TRP A 575 1.74 9.89 -0.43
N LEU A 576 2.76 10.74 -0.25
CA LEU A 576 2.73 11.85 0.72
C LEU A 576 2.54 13.24 0.09
N LEU A 577 2.63 13.35 -1.24
CA LEU A 577 2.71 14.65 -1.95
C LEU A 577 1.38 15.11 -2.55
N LEU A 578 0.38 14.22 -2.68
CA LEU A 578 -0.96 14.50 -3.22
C LEU A 578 -1.72 15.64 -2.51
N VAL A 579 -1.32 15.98 -1.27
CA VAL A 579 -1.91 17.09 -0.49
C VAL A 579 -1.45 18.47 -1.00
N TYR A 580 -0.25 18.56 -1.58
CA TYR A 580 0.40 19.83 -1.94
C TYR A 580 0.41 20.13 -3.45
N ILE A 581 -0.13 19.23 -4.28
CA ILE A 581 -0.26 19.46 -5.74
C ILE A 581 -1.29 20.59 -5.99
N PRO A 582 -0.90 21.70 -6.64
CA PRO A 582 -1.82 22.77 -6.99
C PRO A 582 -2.93 22.24 -7.92
N GLY A 583 -4.19 22.41 -7.50
CA GLY A 583 -5.38 21.97 -8.25
C GLY A 583 -6.13 20.77 -7.65
N LEU A 584 -5.51 19.96 -6.78
CA LEU A 584 -6.20 18.89 -6.06
C LEU A 584 -6.84 19.37 -4.74
N GLY A 585 -6.16 20.24 -4.01
CA GLY A 585 -6.71 20.89 -2.81
C GLY A 585 -7.63 22.05 -3.18
N ARG A 586 -8.89 22.03 -2.71
CA ARG A 586 -9.82 23.17 -2.89
C ARG A 586 -9.73 24.15 -1.71
N THR A 587 -9.45 25.42 -2.02
CA THR A 587 -9.59 26.53 -1.07
C THR A 587 -11.06 26.90 -0.91
N VAL A 588 -11.61 26.73 0.30
CA VAL A 588 -12.95 27.21 0.67
C VAL A 588 -12.80 28.17 1.85
N ASN A 589 -13.46 29.33 1.78
CA ASN A 589 -13.42 30.39 2.81
C ASN A 589 -11.99 30.73 3.30
N GLY A 590 -11.03 30.79 2.36
CA GLY A 590 -9.64 31.17 2.62
C GLY A 590 -8.72 30.08 3.16
N SER A 591 -9.10 28.78 3.08
CA SER A 591 -8.28 27.69 3.61
C SER A 591 -8.36 26.40 2.76
N SER A 592 -7.21 25.76 2.54
CA SER A 592 -7.00 24.63 1.61
C SER A 592 -7.36 23.25 2.20
N ARG A 593 -8.54 23.11 2.81
CA ARG A 593 -8.83 22.03 3.78
C ARG A 593 -9.26 20.68 3.18
N TRP A 594 -9.55 20.63 1.87
CA TRP A 594 -10.33 19.54 1.30
C TRP A 594 -9.68 18.90 0.07
N ILE A 595 -9.48 17.58 0.14
CA ILE A 595 -9.16 16.71 -0.99
C ILE A 595 -10.44 16.00 -1.39
N HIS A 596 -10.90 16.15 -2.64
CA HIS A 596 -12.13 15.50 -3.09
C HIS A 596 -11.85 14.08 -3.59
N VAL A 597 -12.14 13.07 -2.77
CA VAL A 597 -12.02 11.65 -3.15
C VAL A 597 -13.29 11.23 -3.89
N PRO A 598 -13.23 10.80 -5.18
CA PRO A 598 -14.42 10.55 -5.99
C PRO A 598 -15.43 9.53 -5.42
N VAL A 599 -14.99 8.65 -4.51
CA VAL A 599 -15.79 7.57 -3.91
C VAL A 599 -16.10 7.81 -2.41
N ALA A 600 -15.33 8.65 -1.72
CA ALA A 600 -15.43 8.85 -0.26
C ALA A 600 -15.86 10.28 0.14
N GLY A 601 -16.13 11.17 -0.83
CA GLY A 601 -16.47 12.56 -0.57
C GLY A 601 -15.24 13.41 -0.22
N SER A 602 -15.44 14.47 0.58
CA SER A 602 -14.36 15.38 0.96
C SER A 602 -13.53 14.84 2.13
N LEU A 603 -12.25 14.56 1.86
CA LEU A 603 -11.27 14.15 2.84
C LEU A 603 -10.53 15.36 3.42
N GLN A 604 -10.46 15.42 4.75
CA GLN A 604 -9.85 16.53 5.49
C GLN A 604 -8.58 16.02 6.22
N PRO A 605 -7.37 16.35 5.74
CA PRO A 605 -6.12 15.85 6.34
C PRO A 605 -5.92 16.23 7.81
N SER A 606 -6.42 17.40 8.24
CA SER A 606 -6.30 17.85 9.64
C SER A 606 -7.04 16.94 10.64
N GLU A 607 -8.11 16.26 10.22
CA GLU A 607 -8.80 15.27 11.05
C GLU A 607 -7.96 14.00 11.24
N LEU A 608 -7.31 13.50 10.18
CA LEU A 608 -6.35 12.39 10.29
C LEU A 608 -5.15 12.77 11.16
N ALA A 609 -4.60 13.98 11.00
CA ALA A 609 -3.49 14.48 11.80
C ALA A 609 -3.84 14.58 13.30
N LYS A 610 -5.04 15.07 13.64
CA LYS A 610 -5.56 15.13 15.01
C LYS A 610 -5.55 13.76 15.68
N TRP A 611 -6.18 12.76 15.06
CA TRP A 611 -6.29 11.42 15.63
C TRP A 611 -4.95 10.66 15.63
N GLY A 612 -4.14 10.79 14.57
CA GLY A 612 -2.80 10.20 14.50
C GLY A 612 -1.84 10.73 15.57
N ALA A 613 -1.85 12.04 15.83
CA ALA A 613 -1.01 12.64 16.86
C ALA A 613 -1.40 12.18 18.28
N VAL A 614 -2.69 11.97 18.55
CA VAL A 614 -3.16 11.39 19.82
C VAL A 614 -2.62 9.97 20.03
N VAL A 615 -2.67 9.12 19.00
CA VAL A 615 -2.11 7.76 19.05
C VAL A 615 -0.60 7.78 19.29
N LEU A 616 0.14 8.58 18.51
CA LEU A 616 1.60 8.68 18.64
C LEU A 616 2.05 9.20 20.01
N LEU A 617 1.35 10.20 20.55
CA LEU A 617 1.63 10.77 21.86
C LEU A 617 1.34 9.75 22.98
N ALA A 618 0.22 9.02 22.92
CA ALA A 618 -0.11 7.98 23.89
C ALA A 618 0.95 6.85 23.91
N LEU A 619 1.41 6.41 22.72
CA LEU A 619 2.46 5.40 22.58
C LEU A 619 3.82 5.90 23.10
N TYR A 620 4.25 7.11 22.75
CA TYR A 620 5.49 7.70 23.26
C TYR A 620 5.48 7.81 24.80
N CYS A 621 4.39 8.34 25.36
CA CYS A 621 4.25 8.52 26.80
C CYS A 621 4.24 7.19 27.56
N ALA A 622 3.61 6.16 27.00
CA ALA A 622 3.64 4.82 27.57
C ALA A 622 5.04 4.16 27.49
N TRP A 623 5.77 4.37 26.38
CA TRP A 623 7.15 3.87 26.21
C TRP A 623 8.14 4.52 27.19
N GLN A 624 7.96 5.81 27.52
CA GLN A 624 8.73 6.46 28.59
C GLN A 624 8.31 5.97 29.99
N GLY A 625 7.00 5.83 30.22
CA GLY A 625 6.44 5.48 31.52
C GLY A 625 6.45 6.64 32.53
N PRO A 626 5.62 6.60 33.59
CA PRO A 626 5.25 7.82 34.32
C PRO A 626 6.41 8.47 35.09
N GLN A 627 7.29 7.65 35.67
CA GLN A 627 8.48 8.12 36.40
C GLN A 627 9.49 8.83 35.49
N ARG A 628 9.46 8.59 34.17
CA ARG A 628 10.32 9.29 33.19
C ARG A 628 9.61 10.52 32.61
N MET A 629 8.30 10.45 32.36
CA MET A 629 7.49 11.60 31.92
C MET A 629 7.47 12.76 32.94
N ALA A 630 7.67 12.48 34.22
CA ALA A 630 7.88 13.50 35.25
C ALA A 630 9.16 14.36 35.04
N ARG A 631 10.09 13.99 34.16
CA ARG A 631 11.35 14.72 33.89
C ARG A 631 11.22 15.67 32.71
N PHE A 632 11.69 16.92 32.86
CA PHE A 632 11.60 17.96 31.82
C PHE A 632 12.24 17.52 30.48
N SER A 633 13.39 16.84 30.52
CA SER A 633 14.10 16.35 29.32
C SER A 633 13.37 15.25 28.54
N ARG A 634 12.31 14.64 29.09
CA ARG A 634 11.44 13.69 28.37
C ARG A 634 10.11 14.29 27.93
N LEU A 635 9.79 15.49 28.40
CA LEU A 635 8.64 16.28 27.96
C LEU A 635 8.92 16.99 26.62
N LEU A 636 10.14 17.50 26.40
CA LEU A 636 10.48 18.23 25.16
C LEU A 636 10.26 17.41 23.87
N PRO A 637 10.66 16.12 23.74
CA PRO A 637 10.35 15.34 22.55
C PRO A 637 8.85 15.10 22.36
N ALA A 638 8.09 14.96 23.45
CA ALA A 638 6.63 14.83 23.38
C ALA A 638 5.96 16.11 22.88
N LEU A 639 6.47 17.27 23.31
CA LEU A 639 6.02 18.58 22.85
C LEU A 639 6.39 18.87 21.40
N ILE A 640 7.51 18.35 20.90
CA ILE A 640 7.84 18.39 19.47
C ILE A 640 6.89 17.48 18.67
N LEU A 641 6.65 16.26 19.16
CA LEU A 641 5.80 15.23 18.52
C LEU A 641 4.35 15.70 18.31
N ILE A 642 3.76 16.46 19.25
CA ILE A 642 2.47 17.12 19.04
C ILE A 642 2.61 18.51 18.40
N GLY A 643 3.62 19.29 18.80
CA GLY A 643 3.73 20.70 18.49
C GLY A 643 3.97 20.99 17.02
N VAL A 644 4.76 20.15 16.32
CA VAL A 644 4.98 20.32 14.88
C VAL A 644 3.70 20.02 14.08
N PRO A 645 3.02 18.86 14.25
CA PRO A 645 1.70 18.64 13.64
C PRO A 645 0.65 19.70 14.01
N ALA A 646 0.56 20.10 15.27
CA ALA A 646 -0.40 21.10 15.71
C ALA A 646 -0.09 22.51 15.18
N ALA A 647 1.17 22.88 15.00
CA ALA A 647 1.57 24.13 14.37
C ALA A 647 1.22 24.15 12.87
N LEU A 648 1.53 23.07 12.13
CA LEU A 648 1.15 22.92 10.73
C LEU A 648 -0.37 22.98 10.55
N VAL A 649 -1.12 22.22 11.36
CA VAL A 649 -2.59 22.29 11.38
C VAL A 649 -3.09 23.68 11.80
N THR A 650 -2.38 24.44 12.65
CA THR A 650 -2.73 25.82 13.00
C THR A 650 -2.53 26.81 11.85
N LEU A 651 -1.72 26.50 10.82
CA LEU A 651 -1.64 27.31 9.59
C LEU A 651 -2.92 27.17 8.74
N GLU A 652 -3.54 25.98 8.74
CA GLU A 652 -4.79 25.71 8.02
C GLU A 652 -6.04 26.03 8.86
N ASP A 653 -6.16 25.44 10.06
CA ASP A 653 -7.21 25.67 11.04
C ASP A 653 -6.72 25.88 12.48
N LEU A 654 -6.87 27.13 12.93
CA LEU A 654 -6.72 27.58 14.32
C LEU A 654 -7.72 26.91 15.30
N GLY A 655 -8.77 26.25 14.79
CA GLY A 655 -9.67 25.42 15.58
C GLY A 655 -9.03 24.08 15.96
N THR A 656 -8.83 23.21 14.99
CA THR A 656 -8.24 21.88 15.14
C THR A 656 -6.86 21.93 15.82
N GLY A 657 -6.00 22.89 15.48
CA GLY A 657 -4.67 23.01 16.07
C GLY A 657 -4.69 23.28 17.60
N VAL A 658 -5.59 24.15 18.06
CA VAL A 658 -5.79 24.42 19.50
C VAL A 658 -6.41 23.21 20.21
N LEU A 659 -7.35 22.51 19.57
CA LEU A 659 -7.94 21.27 20.07
C LEU A 659 -6.88 20.17 20.26
N MET A 660 -5.96 20.00 19.29
CA MET A 660 -4.85 19.05 19.37
C MET A 660 -3.93 19.32 20.56
N LEU A 661 -3.53 20.58 20.77
CA LEU A 661 -2.69 20.97 21.92
C LEU A 661 -3.40 20.74 23.25
N ALA A 662 -4.70 21.05 23.34
CA ALA A 662 -5.49 20.85 24.55
C ALA A 662 -5.67 19.36 24.90
N ALA A 663 -6.02 18.52 23.91
CA ALA A 663 -6.12 17.07 24.11
C ALA A 663 -4.78 16.43 24.48
N ALA A 664 -3.68 16.89 23.88
CA ALA A 664 -2.33 16.44 24.21
C ALA A 664 -1.90 16.84 25.63
N ALA A 665 -2.27 18.02 26.12
CA ALA A 665 -2.03 18.41 27.50
C ALA A 665 -2.71 17.45 28.51
N VAL A 666 -3.93 16.99 28.20
CA VAL A 666 -4.64 15.99 29.02
C VAL A 666 -3.91 14.63 29.00
N VAL A 667 -3.46 14.16 27.83
CA VAL A 667 -2.68 12.91 27.70
C VAL A 667 -1.34 13.01 28.45
N LEU A 668 -0.67 14.16 28.36
CA LEU A 668 0.60 14.40 29.06
C LEU A 668 0.42 14.41 30.58
N LEU A 669 -0.59 15.09 31.10
CA LEU A 669 -0.93 15.05 32.54
C LEU A 669 -1.29 13.62 33.00
N ALA A 670 -2.12 12.91 32.23
CA ALA A 670 -2.46 11.50 32.51
C ALA A 670 -1.25 10.56 32.45
N SER A 671 -0.21 10.89 31.68
CA SER A 671 1.05 10.14 31.64
C SER A 671 2.00 10.42 32.81
N GLY A 672 1.64 11.32 33.74
CA GLY A 672 2.48 11.70 34.88
C GLY A 672 3.46 12.84 34.59
N ALA A 673 3.27 13.60 33.49
CA ALA A 673 4.03 14.83 33.27
C ALA A 673 3.66 15.88 34.34
N ARG A 674 4.67 16.51 34.95
CA ARG A 674 4.45 17.53 35.99
C ARG A 674 3.77 18.77 35.41
N PHE A 675 2.67 19.21 36.02
CA PHE A 675 1.94 20.42 35.63
C PHE A 675 2.85 21.66 35.49
N LEU A 676 3.79 21.86 36.42
CA LEU A 676 4.77 22.96 36.36
C LEU A 676 5.67 22.92 35.10
N HIS A 677 6.01 21.73 34.61
CA HIS A 677 6.80 21.60 33.38
C HIS A 677 5.97 21.92 32.13
N LEU A 678 4.67 21.59 32.12
CA LEU A 678 3.75 21.96 31.05
C LEU A 678 3.44 23.47 31.06
N ALA A 679 3.24 24.05 32.25
CA ALA A 679 2.99 25.47 32.46
C ALA A 679 4.11 26.36 31.89
N ALA A 680 5.37 25.89 31.94
CA ALA A 680 6.53 26.60 31.37
C ALA A 680 6.43 26.86 29.86
N PHE A 681 5.66 26.06 29.11
CA PHE A 681 5.44 26.24 27.67
C PHE A 681 4.19 27.06 27.33
N VAL A 682 3.32 27.35 28.31
CA VAL A 682 2.09 28.15 28.09
C VAL A 682 2.39 29.55 27.56
N PRO A 683 3.40 30.31 28.05
CA PRO A 683 3.75 31.61 27.47
C PRO A 683 4.18 31.52 26.00
N ALA A 684 4.94 30.48 25.63
CA ALA A 684 5.38 30.26 24.25
C ALA A 684 4.21 29.88 23.34
N ALA A 685 3.31 29.00 23.81
CA ALA A 685 2.09 28.63 23.09
C ALA A 685 1.12 29.82 22.94
N ALA A 686 0.98 30.66 23.97
CA ALA A 686 0.16 31.88 23.92
C ALA A 686 0.75 32.92 22.96
N MET A 687 2.06 33.14 22.97
CA MET A 687 2.73 34.04 22.02
C MET A 687 2.63 33.51 20.58
N GLY A 688 2.81 32.20 20.37
CA GLY A 688 2.58 31.55 19.08
C GLY A 688 1.13 31.68 18.61
N LEU A 689 0.15 31.58 19.51
CA LEU A 689 -1.27 31.80 19.22
C LEU A 689 -1.56 33.25 18.82
N VAL A 690 -0.98 34.24 19.52
CA VAL A 690 -1.09 35.67 19.17
C VAL A 690 -0.51 35.92 17.78
N VAL A 691 0.71 35.44 17.51
CA VAL A 691 1.34 35.52 16.18
C VAL A 691 0.44 34.88 15.12
N ALA A 692 -0.05 33.66 15.35
CA ALA A 692 -0.93 32.94 14.42
C ALA A 692 -2.32 33.57 14.22
N VAL A 693 -2.72 34.55 15.05
CA VAL A 693 -3.91 35.39 14.83
C VAL A 693 -3.55 36.64 14.03
N ILE A 694 -2.54 37.41 14.45
CA ILE A 694 -2.21 38.70 13.82
C ILE A 694 -1.64 38.57 12.40
N THR A 695 -0.99 37.45 12.07
CA THR A 695 -0.45 37.20 10.71
C THR A 695 -1.52 36.96 9.64
N SER A 696 -2.80 36.86 10.01
CA SER A 696 -3.90 36.64 9.06
C SER A 696 -5.05 37.62 9.33
N PRO A 697 -5.29 38.61 8.44
CA PRO A 697 -6.38 39.56 8.58
C PRO A 697 -7.75 38.89 8.80
N TYR A 698 -7.97 37.72 8.20
CA TYR A 698 -9.18 36.91 8.38
C TYR A 698 -9.39 36.40 9.82
N ARG A 699 -8.30 36.08 10.54
CA ARG A 699 -8.35 35.61 11.93
C ARG A 699 -8.56 36.77 12.90
N VAL A 700 -7.94 37.92 12.63
CA VAL A 700 -8.21 39.18 13.34
C VAL A 700 -9.66 39.60 13.16
N LEU A 701 -10.22 39.49 11.94
CA LEU A 701 -11.62 39.77 11.66
C LEU A 701 -12.53 38.88 12.51
N ARG A 702 -12.42 37.55 12.44
CA ARG A 702 -13.22 36.62 13.28
C ARG A 702 -13.16 36.95 14.78
N LEU A 703 -12.01 37.37 15.31
CA LEU A 703 -11.85 37.75 16.72
C LEU A 703 -12.52 39.10 17.06
N THR A 704 -12.41 40.10 16.19
CA THR A 704 -13.06 41.40 16.40
C THR A 704 -14.58 41.33 16.21
N THR A 705 -15.05 40.52 15.26
CA THR A 705 -16.46 40.14 15.08
C THR A 705 -17.01 39.37 16.28
N PHE A 706 -16.22 38.52 16.92
CA PHE A 706 -16.64 37.86 18.17
C PHE A 706 -16.87 38.87 19.30
N LEU A 707 -15.97 39.84 19.45
CA LEU A 707 -16.06 40.87 20.50
C LEU A 707 -17.19 41.90 20.24
N ASN A 708 -17.57 42.14 18.98
CA ASN A 708 -18.74 42.95 18.63
C ASN A 708 -19.33 42.51 17.27
N PRO A 709 -20.27 41.55 17.24
CA PRO A 709 -20.86 41.08 15.99
C PRO A 709 -21.78 42.12 15.34
N TYR A 710 -22.43 42.96 16.15
CA TYR A 710 -23.34 44.02 15.69
C TYR A 710 -22.62 45.18 14.99
N LYS A 711 -21.28 45.17 14.94
CA LYS A 711 -20.49 46.11 14.13
C LYS A 711 -20.64 45.86 12.62
N ASP A 712 -20.91 44.62 12.22
CA ASP A 712 -21.14 44.21 10.83
C ASP A 712 -22.24 43.12 10.80
N PRO A 713 -23.52 43.50 10.96
CA PRO A 713 -24.61 42.54 11.14
C PRO A 713 -24.94 41.73 9.88
N GLU A 714 -24.64 42.28 8.69
CA GLU A 714 -24.99 41.68 7.39
C GLU A 714 -23.80 40.96 6.75
N GLY A 715 -22.56 41.33 7.10
CA GLY A 715 -21.33 40.65 6.71
C GLY A 715 -20.85 39.66 7.78
N ALA A 716 -19.68 39.91 8.36
CA ALA A 716 -18.97 38.95 9.20
C ALA A 716 -19.74 38.53 10.46
N GLY A 717 -20.55 39.42 11.05
CA GLY A 717 -21.34 39.15 12.26
C GLY A 717 -22.56 38.26 12.03
N TYR A 718 -23.07 38.20 10.80
CA TYR A 718 -24.36 37.58 10.45
C TYR A 718 -24.52 36.17 11.00
N HIS A 719 -23.56 35.28 10.72
CA HIS A 719 -23.60 33.87 11.15
C HIS A 719 -23.75 33.72 12.68
N MET A 720 -23.03 34.53 13.47
CA MET A 720 -23.07 34.41 14.92
C MET A 720 -24.35 35.02 15.50
N ILE A 721 -24.85 36.12 14.92
CA ILE A 721 -26.14 36.71 15.29
C ILE A 721 -27.27 35.71 15.01
N GLN A 722 -27.32 35.09 13.83
CA GLN A 722 -28.37 34.13 13.49
C GLN A 722 -28.30 32.84 14.33
N SER A 723 -27.10 32.40 14.72
CA SER A 723 -26.92 31.33 15.71
C SER A 723 -27.54 31.69 17.07
N MET A 724 -27.27 32.90 17.58
CA MET A 724 -27.85 33.37 18.84
C MET A 724 -29.37 33.56 18.74
N VAL A 725 -29.90 34.01 17.60
CA VAL A 725 -31.35 34.09 17.35
C VAL A 725 -31.99 32.71 17.28
N ALA A 726 -31.34 31.70 16.67
CA ALA A 726 -31.83 30.32 16.68
C ALA A 726 -31.99 29.78 18.12
N VAL A 727 -30.96 29.97 18.96
CA VAL A 727 -30.98 29.56 20.37
C VAL A 727 -32.07 30.31 21.15
N ALA A 728 -32.26 31.62 20.90
CA ALA A 728 -33.32 32.40 21.53
C ALA A 728 -34.74 31.99 21.07
N ASN A 729 -34.91 31.70 19.78
CA ASN A 729 -36.18 31.26 19.17
C ASN A 729 -36.66 29.91 19.72
N GLY A 730 -35.76 29.07 20.22
CA GLY A 730 -36.06 27.74 20.77
C GLY A 730 -36.82 27.77 22.09
N GLN A 731 -36.60 28.79 22.92
CA GLN A 731 -37.20 28.88 24.27
C GLN A 731 -37.01 27.57 25.07
N VAL A 732 -37.94 27.20 25.96
CA VAL A 732 -37.84 25.99 26.79
C VAL A 732 -38.11 24.70 25.99
N PHE A 733 -39.14 24.71 25.14
CA PHE A 733 -39.69 23.49 24.51
C PHE A 733 -39.33 23.29 23.03
N GLY A 734 -38.72 24.28 22.38
CA GLY A 734 -38.47 24.27 20.95
C GLY A 734 -39.67 24.69 20.10
N ARG A 735 -39.42 24.94 18.81
CA ARG A 735 -40.46 25.17 17.80
C ARG A 735 -41.12 23.87 17.31
N GLY A 736 -40.58 22.72 17.68
CA GLY A 736 -40.92 21.40 17.18
C GLY A 736 -39.88 20.88 16.18
N LEU A 737 -39.62 19.57 16.21
CA LEU A 737 -38.72 18.91 15.26
C LEU A 737 -39.20 19.14 13.82
N GLY A 738 -38.32 19.62 12.95
CA GLY A 738 -38.64 20.01 11.58
C GLY A 738 -39.07 21.47 11.40
N PHE A 739 -39.44 22.20 12.46
CA PHE A 739 -40.02 23.55 12.40
C PHE A 739 -39.05 24.71 12.74
N GLY A 740 -37.74 24.44 12.77
CA GLY A 740 -36.72 25.48 12.87
C GLY A 740 -36.77 26.40 11.65
N LEU A 741 -36.73 27.71 11.85
CA LEU A 741 -36.75 28.71 10.77
C LEU A 741 -35.35 28.97 10.23
N GLN A 742 -34.33 28.96 11.10
CA GLN A 742 -32.99 29.44 10.77
C GLN A 742 -32.28 28.59 9.71
N LYS A 743 -32.53 27.28 9.70
CA LYS A 743 -32.05 26.33 8.68
C LYS A 743 -32.58 26.61 7.25
N PHE A 744 -33.62 27.41 7.07
CA PHE A 744 -34.16 27.76 5.74
C PHE A 744 -33.39 28.93 5.09
N GLY A 745 -32.05 28.90 5.18
CA GLY A 745 -31.15 29.83 4.51
C GLY A 745 -30.75 31.09 5.32
N TYR A 746 -31.26 31.27 6.54
CA TYR A 746 -30.87 32.38 7.41
C TYR A 746 -29.59 32.11 8.20
N LEU A 747 -29.34 30.86 8.58
CA LEU A 747 -28.13 30.42 9.27
C LEU A 747 -27.29 29.55 8.33
N PRO A 748 -26.17 30.05 7.77
CA PRO A 748 -25.28 29.24 6.96
C PRO A 748 -24.53 28.21 7.83
N GLU A 749 -24.10 27.10 7.22
CA GLU A 749 -23.43 25.99 7.92
C GLU A 749 -24.34 25.30 8.98
N ASP A 750 -25.66 25.27 8.72
CA ASP A 750 -26.74 24.70 9.55
C ASP A 750 -26.59 23.19 9.83
N ARG A 751 -25.91 22.45 8.94
CA ARG A 751 -25.69 20.99 9.05
C ARG A 751 -24.29 20.63 9.53
N THR A 752 -23.39 21.61 9.62
CA THR A 752 -21.95 21.46 9.78
C THR A 752 -21.55 22.09 11.11
N ASP A 753 -21.11 23.35 11.15
CA ASP A 753 -20.63 23.98 12.38
C ASP A 753 -21.77 24.39 13.33
N PHE A 754 -22.94 24.78 12.79
CA PHE A 754 -24.03 25.40 13.57
C PHE A 754 -25.24 24.49 13.83
N LEU A 755 -25.13 23.18 13.61
CA LEU A 755 -26.23 22.22 13.84
C LEU A 755 -26.80 22.26 15.27
N PHE A 756 -25.98 22.54 16.29
CA PHE A 756 -26.47 22.71 17.66
C PHE A 756 -27.45 23.89 17.80
N ALA A 757 -27.30 24.95 17.00
CA ALA A 757 -28.21 26.11 16.99
C ALA A 757 -29.60 25.71 16.49
N VAL A 758 -29.65 24.86 15.45
CA VAL A 758 -30.89 24.30 14.91
C VAL A 758 -31.55 23.35 15.91
N ILE A 759 -30.76 22.51 16.60
CA ILE A 759 -31.27 21.64 17.68
C ILE A 759 -31.88 22.48 18.81
N CYS A 760 -31.23 23.57 19.21
CA CYS A 760 -31.78 24.52 20.18
C CYS A 760 -33.08 25.17 19.67
N GLU A 761 -33.15 25.60 18.40
CA GLU A 761 -34.39 26.18 17.86
C GLU A 761 -35.55 25.17 17.80
N GLU A 762 -35.29 23.92 17.39
CA GLU A 762 -36.33 22.92 17.20
C GLU A 762 -36.79 22.23 18.48
N LEU A 763 -35.88 22.02 19.45
CA LEU A 763 -36.13 21.22 20.66
C LEU A 763 -35.88 21.99 21.97
N GLY A 764 -35.51 23.27 21.90
CA GLY A 764 -35.36 24.16 23.04
C GLY A 764 -34.26 23.77 24.02
N VAL A 765 -34.37 24.31 25.25
CA VAL A 765 -33.49 23.95 26.38
C VAL A 765 -33.50 22.44 26.65
N PHE A 766 -34.63 21.75 26.48
CA PHE A 766 -34.70 20.29 26.66
C PHE A 766 -33.85 19.52 25.63
N GLY A 767 -33.88 19.92 24.36
CA GLY A 767 -33.01 19.36 23.32
C GLY A 767 -31.53 19.61 23.60
N ALA A 768 -31.17 20.85 23.91
CA ALA A 768 -29.81 21.23 24.27
C ALA A 768 -29.27 20.42 25.46
N ALA A 769 -30.05 20.31 26.54
CA ALA A 769 -29.72 19.52 27.73
C ALA A 769 -29.60 18.02 27.42
N THR A 770 -30.44 17.48 26.53
CA THR A 770 -30.38 16.07 26.10
C THR A 770 -29.08 15.78 25.34
N ILE A 771 -28.68 16.63 24.40
CA ILE A 771 -27.38 16.48 23.69
C ILE A 771 -26.21 16.57 24.67
N MET A 772 -26.22 17.52 25.62
CA MET A 772 -25.18 17.62 26.65
C MET A 772 -25.13 16.37 27.54
N ALA A 773 -26.29 15.81 27.93
CA ALA A 773 -26.37 14.59 28.72
C ALA A 773 -25.82 13.36 27.94
N LEU A 774 -26.10 13.26 26.64
CA LEU A 774 -25.54 12.21 25.78
C LEU A 774 -24.00 12.29 25.69
N TYR A 775 -23.42 13.49 25.56
CA TYR A 775 -21.97 13.67 25.60
C TYR A 775 -21.37 13.30 26.95
N LEU A 776 -22.00 13.70 28.06
CA LEU A 776 -21.57 13.28 29.40
C LEU A 776 -21.66 11.76 29.57
N GLY A 777 -22.66 11.10 28.96
CA GLY A 777 -22.78 9.65 28.89
C GLY A 777 -21.63 8.97 28.12
N ILE A 778 -21.23 9.51 26.96
CA ILE A 778 -20.08 9.01 26.18
C ILE A 778 -18.78 9.15 26.99
N LEU A 779 -18.55 10.32 27.60
CA LEU A 779 -17.37 10.58 28.42
C LEU A 779 -17.32 9.68 29.66
N TRP A 780 -18.45 9.49 30.35
CA TRP A 780 -18.56 8.62 31.52
C TRP A 780 -18.36 7.14 31.14
N GLY A 781 -19.00 6.67 30.07
CA GLY A 781 -18.92 5.29 29.60
C GLY A 781 -17.48 4.91 29.23
N GLY A 782 -16.83 5.70 28.38
CA GLY A 782 -15.43 5.48 28.02
C GLY A 782 -14.47 5.58 29.19
N TRP A 783 -14.71 6.51 30.14
CA TRP A 783 -13.90 6.63 31.35
C TRP A 783 -14.08 5.43 32.29
N SER A 784 -15.26 4.78 32.26
CA SER A 784 -15.48 3.53 32.98
C SER A 784 -14.66 2.36 32.42
N ILE A 785 -14.48 2.28 31.09
CA ILE A 785 -13.59 1.29 30.44
C ILE A 785 -12.14 1.55 30.85
N ILE A 786 -11.66 2.79 30.71
CA ILE A 786 -10.27 3.19 31.03
C ILE A 786 -9.91 2.89 32.49
N ARG A 787 -10.87 2.96 33.41
CA ARG A 787 -10.70 2.65 34.83
C ARG A 787 -10.61 1.15 35.16
N ARG A 788 -11.11 0.26 34.28
CA ARG A 788 -11.02 -1.21 34.45
C ARG A 788 -9.67 -1.76 34.01
N LEU A 789 -9.08 -1.15 32.99
CA LEU A 789 -7.79 -1.57 32.44
C LEU A 789 -6.70 -1.64 33.52
N PRO A 790 -5.89 -2.71 33.60
CA PRO A 790 -4.86 -2.87 34.63
C PRO A 790 -3.75 -1.81 34.49
N GLU A 791 -2.98 -1.57 35.55
CA GLU A 791 -1.93 -0.54 35.54
C GLU A 791 -0.78 -0.85 34.57
N SER A 792 -0.58 -2.13 34.22
CA SER A 792 0.32 -2.57 33.16
C SER A 792 -0.12 -2.11 31.75
N ALA A 793 -1.42 -1.89 31.53
CA ALA A 793 -2.00 -1.48 30.25
C ALA A 793 -1.92 0.04 30.02
N LEU A 794 -0.76 0.65 30.29
CA LEU A 794 -0.57 2.10 30.22
C LEU A 794 -0.82 2.69 28.83
N ALA A 795 -0.39 2.03 27.75
CA ALA A 795 -0.64 2.49 26.38
C ALA A 795 -2.14 2.50 26.03
N PRO A 796 -2.91 1.41 26.20
CA PRO A 796 -4.38 1.44 26.13
C PRO A 796 -5.03 2.55 26.96
N ARG A 797 -4.62 2.73 28.23
CA ARG A 797 -5.19 3.75 29.12
C ARG A 797 -4.94 5.17 28.61
N LEU A 798 -3.71 5.50 28.16
CA LEU A 798 -3.39 6.83 27.61
C LEU A 798 -4.06 7.07 26.25
N LEU A 799 -4.20 6.05 25.41
CA LEU A 799 -4.93 6.12 24.15
C LEU A 799 -6.41 6.46 24.40
N GLY A 800 -7.07 5.75 25.32
CA GLY A 800 -8.46 6.01 25.67
C GLY A 800 -8.67 7.41 26.26
N VAL A 801 -7.77 7.88 27.12
CA VAL A 801 -7.79 9.25 27.65
C VAL A 801 -7.71 10.27 26.51
N GLY A 802 -6.80 10.07 25.55
CA GLY A 802 -6.66 10.95 24.39
C GLY A 802 -7.90 10.99 23.49
N VAL A 803 -8.56 9.84 23.30
CA VAL A 803 -9.82 9.77 22.56
C VAL A 803 -10.92 10.57 23.24
N LEU A 804 -11.14 10.37 24.54
CA LEU A 804 -12.17 11.09 25.30
C LEU A 804 -11.88 12.58 25.40
N ALA A 805 -10.62 12.96 25.64
CA ALA A 805 -10.21 14.36 25.66
C ALA A 805 -10.54 15.06 24.33
N THR A 806 -10.25 14.39 23.20
CA THR A 806 -10.53 14.94 21.87
C THR A 806 -12.02 15.14 21.63
N ILE A 807 -12.87 14.13 21.92
CA ILE A 807 -14.32 14.23 21.72
C ILE A 807 -14.95 15.29 22.64
N GLY A 808 -14.59 15.26 23.94
CA GLY A 808 -15.15 16.18 24.94
C GLY A 808 -14.77 17.64 24.68
N LEU A 809 -13.49 17.92 24.41
CA LEU A 809 -13.03 19.26 24.08
C LEU A 809 -13.63 19.76 22.77
N GLN A 810 -13.78 18.90 21.75
CA GLN A 810 -14.40 19.29 20.48
C GLN A 810 -15.88 19.68 20.65
N ALA A 811 -16.65 18.91 21.43
CA ALA A 811 -18.04 19.21 21.72
C ALA A 811 -18.20 20.50 22.53
N VAL A 812 -17.38 20.70 23.58
CA VAL A 812 -17.39 21.93 24.40
C VAL A 812 -17.04 23.16 23.57
N ILE A 813 -16.05 23.09 22.67
CA ILE A 813 -15.69 24.22 21.81
C ILE A 813 -16.80 24.53 20.81
N ASN A 814 -17.42 23.53 20.16
CA ASN A 814 -18.53 23.77 19.23
C ASN A 814 -19.74 24.43 19.94
N ILE A 815 -20.19 23.86 21.06
CA ILE A 815 -21.32 24.39 21.84
C ILE A 815 -21.02 25.82 22.33
N GLY A 816 -19.80 26.09 22.78
CA GLY A 816 -19.36 27.43 23.17
C GLY A 816 -19.39 28.45 22.03
N VAL A 817 -19.00 28.04 20.81
CA VAL A 817 -19.09 28.90 19.62
C VAL A 817 -20.55 29.20 19.24
N VAL A 818 -21.40 28.16 19.19
CA VAL A 818 -22.82 28.29 18.83
C VAL A 818 -23.60 29.20 19.80
N THR A 819 -23.24 29.16 21.08
CA THR A 819 -23.86 29.98 22.14
C THR A 819 -23.26 31.39 22.27
N GLY A 820 -22.30 31.77 21.41
CA GLY A 820 -21.67 33.09 21.45
C GLY A 820 -20.64 33.27 22.58
N LEU A 821 -20.20 32.18 23.22
CA LEU A 821 -19.15 32.16 24.24
C LEU A 821 -17.74 32.00 23.66
N GLY A 822 -17.61 31.75 22.36
CA GLY A 822 -16.32 31.68 21.66
C GLY A 822 -16.40 32.13 20.19
N PRO A 823 -15.26 32.55 19.59
CA PRO A 823 -15.22 33.06 18.22
C PRO A 823 -15.51 31.97 17.19
N THR A 824 -16.21 32.34 16.11
CA THR A 824 -16.65 31.40 15.06
C THR A 824 -15.48 30.58 14.49
N LYS A 825 -15.63 29.24 14.49
CA LYS A 825 -14.59 28.28 14.12
C LYS A 825 -15.20 27.11 13.34
N GLY A 826 -14.42 26.59 12.38
CA GLY A 826 -14.80 25.45 11.54
C GLY A 826 -14.59 24.12 12.25
N ILE A 827 -15.30 23.89 13.35
CA ILE A 827 -15.23 22.68 14.17
C ILE A 827 -16.64 22.08 14.27
N ALA A 828 -16.87 21.04 13.46
CA ALA A 828 -18.08 20.23 13.50
C ALA A 828 -18.30 19.55 14.87
N LEU A 829 -19.57 19.43 15.27
CA LEU A 829 -19.99 18.74 16.49
C LEU A 829 -19.87 17.21 16.31
N PRO A 830 -19.06 16.49 17.14
CA PRO A 830 -18.78 15.06 16.92
C PRO A 830 -20.04 14.18 16.82
N LEU A 831 -20.05 13.21 15.91
CA LEU A 831 -21.17 12.27 15.62
C LEU A 831 -22.49 12.89 15.10
N LEU A 832 -22.75 14.18 15.33
CA LEU A 832 -24.01 14.85 14.99
C LEU A 832 -23.92 15.65 13.69
N SER A 833 -22.87 16.47 13.54
CA SER A 833 -22.67 17.29 12.35
C SER A 833 -22.30 16.45 11.13
N SER A 834 -22.81 16.88 9.96
CA SER A 834 -22.41 16.32 8.66
C SER A 834 -20.94 16.66 8.38
N GLY A 835 -20.05 15.70 8.60
CA GLY A 835 -18.59 15.95 8.59
C GLY A 835 -17.74 14.87 7.93
N GLY A 836 -18.34 13.91 7.20
CA GLY A 836 -17.64 12.86 6.44
C GLY A 836 -16.49 12.22 7.21
N THR A 837 -15.26 12.56 6.81
CA THR A 837 -13.99 12.14 7.45
C THR A 837 -13.99 12.32 8.98
N GLY A 838 -14.43 13.46 9.51
CA GLY A 838 -14.44 13.72 10.96
C GLY A 838 -15.44 12.83 11.71
N TRP A 839 -16.57 12.50 11.06
CA TRP A 839 -17.55 11.55 11.61
C TRP A 839 -16.97 10.13 11.62
N ILE A 840 -16.42 9.68 10.49
CA ILE A 840 -15.81 8.34 10.33
C ILE A 840 -14.68 8.13 11.34
N LEU A 841 -13.79 9.10 11.51
CA LEU A 841 -12.66 8.96 12.45
C LEU A 841 -13.08 9.05 13.91
N THR A 842 -14.15 9.80 14.23
CA THR A 842 -14.76 9.77 15.58
C THR A 842 -15.38 8.40 15.87
N ALA A 843 -16.13 7.84 14.92
CA ALA A 843 -16.74 6.51 15.05
C ALA A 843 -15.66 5.41 15.17
N PHE A 844 -14.60 5.47 14.36
CA PHE A 844 -13.44 4.58 14.46
C PHE A 844 -12.74 4.67 15.84
N SER A 845 -12.54 5.89 16.35
CA SER A 845 -11.87 6.11 17.64
C SER A 845 -12.71 5.65 18.84
N LEU A 846 -14.03 5.75 18.75
CA LEU A 846 -14.94 5.11 19.71
C LEU A 846 -14.94 3.58 19.58
N GLY A 847 -14.82 3.05 18.34
CA GLY A 847 -14.60 1.62 18.11
C GLY A 847 -13.32 1.10 18.75
N LEU A 848 -12.21 1.83 18.64
CA LEU A 848 -10.96 1.53 19.36
C LEU A 848 -11.18 1.53 20.88
N LEU A 849 -11.85 2.55 21.42
CA LEU A 849 -12.11 2.67 22.85
C LEU A 849 -12.99 1.53 23.40
N ILE A 850 -13.99 1.08 22.63
CA ILE A 850 -14.83 -0.09 22.96
C ILE A 850 -14.04 -1.39 22.84
N SER A 851 -13.07 -1.48 21.91
CA SER A 851 -12.21 -2.66 21.78
C SER A 851 -11.38 -2.91 23.05
N LEU A 852 -11.00 -1.86 23.79
CA LEU A 852 -10.23 -2.00 25.03
C LEU A 852 -11.00 -2.74 26.14
N ASP A 853 -12.33 -2.73 26.10
CA ASP A 853 -13.20 -3.43 27.06
C ASP A 853 -13.30 -4.95 26.78
N ARG A 854 -12.94 -5.38 25.56
CA ARG A 854 -13.08 -6.79 25.11
C ARG A 854 -11.90 -7.69 25.46
N ASP A 855 -10.72 -7.11 25.74
CA ASP A 855 -9.47 -7.87 25.92
C ASP A 855 -9.22 -8.36 27.37
N GLU A 856 -10.16 -8.18 28.32
CA GLU A 856 -10.00 -8.61 29.73
C GLU A 856 -9.61 -10.10 29.89
N VAL A 857 -9.97 -10.94 28.90
CA VAL A 857 -9.68 -12.39 28.85
C VAL A 857 -8.17 -12.70 28.69
N HIS A 858 -7.37 -11.79 28.13
CA HIS A 858 -5.93 -12.05 27.89
C HIS A 858 -4.97 -11.35 28.85
N TRP A 859 -5.37 -10.27 29.52
CA TRP A 859 -4.48 -9.53 30.44
C TRP A 859 -4.36 -10.14 31.84
N SER A 860 -5.06 -11.24 32.13
CA SER A 860 -5.22 -11.84 33.46
C SER A 860 -4.58 -13.24 33.63
N GLY A 861 -3.89 -13.78 32.60
CA GLY A 861 -3.60 -15.21 32.46
C GLY A 861 -2.13 -15.67 32.48
N ARG A 862 -1.41 -15.49 33.62
CA ARG A 862 -0.05 -16.03 33.94
C ARG A 862 1.13 -15.55 33.06
N PRO A 863 2.36 -15.44 33.62
CA PRO A 863 3.56 -15.21 32.82
C PRO A 863 3.89 -16.46 31.98
N SER A 864 4.14 -16.27 30.68
CA SER A 864 4.58 -17.35 29.79
C SER A 864 6.05 -17.67 30.04
N ALA A 865 6.35 -18.92 30.42
CA ALA A 865 7.67 -19.38 30.86
C ALA A 865 8.68 -19.56 29.70
N ARG A 866 8.89 -18.50 28.91
CA ARG A 866 9.85 -18.47 27.79
C ARG A 866 10.68 -17.18 27.69
N ALA A 867 10.52 -16.25 28.64
CA ALA A 867 11.22 -14.95 28.66
C ALA A 867 12.51 -14.94 29.52
N GLU A 868 12.74 -15.93 30.39
CA GLU A 868 13.86 -15.94 31.35
C GLU A 868 15.17 -16.55 30.80
N ARG A 869 15.45 -16.41 29.49
CA ARG A 869 16.73 -16.81 28.88
C ARG A 869 17.41 -15.70 28.07
N VAL A 870 17.33 -14.46 28.57
CA VAL A 870 18.26 -13.38 28.18
C VAL A 870 18.78 -12.70 29.45
N GLY A 871 19.70 -13.37 30.15
CA GLY A 871 20.55 -12.71 31.15
C GLY A 871 21.62 -11.87 30.46
N PRO A 872 22.12 -10.79 31.10
CA PRO A 872 23.17 -9.97 30.51
C PRO A 872 24.48 -10.75 30.44
N PHE A 873 25.02 -10.94 29.24
CA PHE A 873 26.36 -11.51 29.05
C PHE A 873 27.43 -10.51 29.48
N ALA A 874 27.90 -10.66 30.71
CA ALA A 874 29.18 -10.08 31.13
C ALA A 874 30.34 -10.77 30.40
N ALA A 875 31.46 -10.07 30.24
CA ALA A 875 32.66 -10.61 29.59
C ALA A 875 33.24 -11.83 30.36
N PRO A 876 33.80 -12.82 29.65
CA PRO A 876 34.35 -14.02 30.28
C PRO A 876 35.67 -13.71 31.01
N PRO A 877 35.86 -14.18 32.26
CA PRO A 877 37.15 -14.15 32.94
C PRO A 877 38.11 -15.22 32.41
N ILE A 878 39.40 -15.05 32.69
CA ILE A 878 40.50 -15.89 32.19
C ILE A 878 40.55 -17.26 32.91
N VAL A 879 40.99 -18.29 32.18
CA VAL A 879 41.09 -19.68 32.63
C VAL A 879 42.13 -19.89 33.74
N VAL A 880 41.75 -20.65 34.77
CA VAL A 880 42.65 -21.47 35.61
C VAL A 880 41.99 -22.85 35.76
N ALA A 881 42.81 -23.91 35.85
CA ALA A 881 42.38 -25.32 35.80
C ALA A 881 42.75 -26.08 37.12
N PRO A 882 42.61 -27.42 37.27
CA PRO A 882 41.64 -27.93 38.26
C PRO A 882 42.14 -29.02 39.24
N GLU A 883 41.48 -29.11 40.40
CA GLU A 883 41.50 -30.19 41.41
C GLU A 883 40.15 -30.14 42.18
N ALA A 884 39.61 -31.15 42.87
CA ALA A 884 39.74 -32.62 42.92
C ALA A 884 38.60 -33.17 43.84
N ALA A 885 38.62 -34.46 44.24
CA ALA A 885 37.62 -35.15 45.11
C ALA A 885 36.21 -35.37 44.47
N GLN A 886 35.62 -36.58 44.42
CA GLN A 886 35.12 -37.49 45.49
C GLN A 886 33.91 -36.91 46.25
N GLN A 887 32.84 -37.66 46.58
CA GLN A 887 32.49 -39.10 46.46
C GLN A 887 30.94 -39.24 46.50
N ALA A 888 30.30 -40.04 45.64
CA ALA A 888 29.74 -41.39 45.89
C ALA A 888 28.30 -41.49 46.46
N GLU A 889 27.54 -42.45 45.92
CA GLU A 889 26.37 -43.16 46.51
C GLU A 889 25.06 -42.38 46.82
N SER A 890 23.85 -42.98 46.82
CA SER A 890 23.31 -44.19 46.15
C SER A 890 21.77 -44.22 46.23
N ARG A 891 21.11 -45.17 45.53
CA ARG A 891 19.67 -45.59 45.66
C ARG A 891 18.65 -44.55 45.15
N GLU A 892 17.89 -44.71 44.06
CA GLU A 892 17.20 -45.88 43.48
C GLU A 892 16.02 -46.39 44.36
N PRO A 893 14.90 -46.91 43.80
CA PRO A 893 13.89 -46.19 43.01
C PRO A 893 12.45 -46.43 43.56
N VAL A 894 11.41 -46.02 42.82
CA VAL A 894 10.19 -46.86 42.60
C VAL A 894 9.34 -46.35 41.43
N THR A 895 8.70 -47.29 40.73
CA THR A 895 7.74 -47.18 39.60
C THR A 895 6.47 -46.37 39.93
N VAL A 896 5.64 -45.92 38.97
CA VAL A 896 5.31 -46.46 37.62
C VAL A 896 5.33 -45.37 36.56
#